data_AF-A0A938CLW3-F1
#
_entry.id   AF-A0A938CLW3-F1
#
_cell.length_a   1.000
_cell.length_b   1.000
_cell.length_c   1.000
_cell.angle_alpha   90.00
_cell.angle_beta   90.00
_cell.angle_gamma   90.00
#
_symmetry.space_group_name_H-M   'P 1'
#
loop_
_entity.id
_entity.type
_entity.pdbx_description
1 polymer ?
#
loop_
_entity_poly.entity_id
_entity_poly.type
_entity_poly.pdbx_seq_one_letter_code
_entity_poly.pdbx_strand_id
1 'polypeptide(L)'
;MVLSALSALLLTPWVGAQGGLTPVPGPGGGLAEIRLGQEVVAVRLGVNLVKPKWEGRWFGQLDDGGEVREATSEREVVIEGGTLRIAQALEATAEGLRLSYRLTPSVELPCEGVFITVGLPVGAVAGTGRWYAFDGARLREETFPAELPKPYHLYGGATDWLAWVLPSGQGIQFDLARSGFGVASLQDDRQFGTDQFELQLPVPETRTLAAGKEVAFELLIRPFTAEQAAKEVEDLKAREEAQKVRFESRQALRLPTPLPPFLQKGGTTEAGTARRYEGLEWTLDLEGTWDNPFDEREVEVSATFTAPSGRAVRVLGFWDVPYTREVVNDQERLTKAGDPMWRVRFTPSEVGEYAWKVTARDRSGTVESETARFTVEAGEKRGFVRRSPDTPYYLQYDNGQPYFAVGEDVCWGGGRQTLDYDLWFPALGAAGGNFARIWLVRWNMALEWNPADTFTRGKFYGAGLYSMDNAARLDYVLDLAEKSGVYCMLALGYHGELLDRESYFGEQCWVTSPYNQANGGPCAKPEDFWTNPEARRLYKQKLRYYVARYAHSPHVQSWEFWNEVVAPADWIAEMAAYLKSIDPYRHLVTTTYGYPEVWNLPDIDFTQTHMYGTGEQRHDGAPEIARLCREHTEQFGKPHFVGEFGIDWQKSDGDHDPQGHGINLHNGLWSSMASRGMGGAAIWYWDGYVHPKNLYHEFTALARFAGDILWNKLAFRIAEVSMPTVEVAPGTPWRDLTVQPPMGWGTATGTEFTVQPDGRIAGEGAYSSFLYSPAKPNERRPLSFRVNCPQGGQFVLHADTVSARAVVQVSLDGQPAWEKEFKAGPEGEGEYKTTKWFEQYNLWQSTFDQDYAIDLPPGEHTISLDNRDGDWITIATYTFKGCLDPRFAPELAVRGLCTDDLALLWLQNANHNWYNATHELAIPPIPPATFTLRGLRDGQYTLEWYDTSTGLKAREERVRCEGGELTIKTEPIAGDVACKVRR
;
A
#
# COMPACT_ATOMS: atom_id res chain seq x y z
N MET A 1 55.27 -35.66 6.93
CA MET A 1 55.60 -36.68 5.92
C MET A 1 54.82 -36.28 4.68
N VAL A 2 55.53 -35.84 3.63
CA VAL A 2 54.95 -35.61 2.30
C VAL A 2 54.53 -36.97 1.74
N LEU A 3 53.37 -37.07 1.07
CA LEU A 3 53.23 -37.90 -0.13
C LEU A 3 51.91 -37.65 -0.89
N SER A 4 52.12 -37.40 -2.16
CA SER A 4 51.31 -37.41 -3.39
C SER A 4 50.29 -38.54 -3.59
N ALA A 5 49.22 -38.27 -4.34
CA ALA A 5 48.69 -39.15 -5.41
C ALA A 5 47.65 -38.44 -6.31
N LEU A 6 47.39 -39.06 -7.47
CA LEU A 6 46.85 -38.57 -8.75
C LEU A 6 45.32 -38.81 -8.96
N SER A 7 44.71 -37.98 -9.83
CA SER A 7 43.55 -38.23 -10.75
C SER A 7 42.15 -38.39 -10.13
N ALA A 8 41.01 -38.00 -10.73
CA ALA A 8 40.68 -37.45 -12.06
C ALA A 8 39.41 -36.56 -11.92
N LEU A 9 39.45 -35.32 -12.42
CA LEU A 9 38.23 -34.58 -12.73
C LEU A 9 37.60 -35.16 -13.99
N LEU A 10 36.28 -35.37 -13.98
CA LEU A 10 35.50 -35.31 -15.21
C LEU A 10 35.58 -33.87 -15.72
N LEU A 11 36.64 -33.60 -16.49
CA LEU A 11 36.74 -32.44 -17.35
C LEU A 11 35.61 -32.56 -18.39
N THR A 12 34.51 -31.83 -18.18
CA THR A 12 34.09 -31.00 -19.30
C THR A 12 35.31 -30.13 -19.63
N PRO A 13 35.80 -30.14 -20.88
CA PRO A 13 36.92 -29.28 -21.23
C PRO A 13 36.55 -27.86 -20.82
N TRP A 14 37.45 -27.17 -20.14
CA TRP A 14 37.34 -25.73 -19.91
C TRP A 14 37.40 -25.09 -21.29
N VAL A 15 36.25 -25.00 -21.97
CA VAL A 15 36.16 -24.50 -23.34
C VAL A 15 36.27 -22.99 -23.28
N GLY A 16 37.50 -22.51 -23.45
CA GLY A 16 37.81 -21.18 -23.94
C GLY A 16 37.91 -20.10 -22.88
N ALA A 17 39.03 -19.38 -22.91
CA ALA A 17 39.07 -18.01 -22.40
C ALA A 17 37.95 -17.20 -23.10
N GLN A 18 36.91 -16.82 -22.36
CA GLN A 18 35.92 -15.84 -22.81
C GLN A 18 36.06 -14.61 -21.92
N GLY A 19 36.14 -13.44 -22.56
CA GLY A 19 36.49 -12.17 -21.90
C GLY A 19 37.98 -12.00 -21.56
N GLY A 20 38.83 -13.01 -21.78
CA GLY A 20 40.28 -12.94 -21.51
C GLY A 20 40.69 -13.38 -20.09
N LEU A 21 39.73 -13.70 -19.21
CA LEU A 21 40.01 -14.28 -17.90
C LEU A 21 40.30 -15.77 -18.01
N THR A 22 41.40 -16.21 -17.40
CA THR A 22 41.88 -17.58 -17.39
C THR A 22 41.95 -18.08 -15.94
N PRO A 23 41.04 -18.95 -15.51
CA PRO A 23 41.12 -19.58 -14.20
C PRO A 23 42.25 -20.61 -14.17
N VAL A 24 43.03 -20.61 -13.09
CA VAL A 24 44.12 -21.57 -12.88
C VAL A 24 43.78 -22.45 -11.67
N PRO A 25 43.64 -23.78 -11.86
CA PRO A 25 43.32 -24.69 -10.77
C PRO A 25 44.53 -24.90 -9.84
N GLY A 26 44.27 -25.07 -8.55
CA GLY A 26 45.27 -25.38 -7.53
C GLY A 26 45.51 -26.88 -7.32
N PRO A 27 46.49 -27.25 -6.47
CA PRO A 27 46.88 -28.65 -6.21
C PRO A 27 45.77 -29.56 -5.67
N GLY A 28 44.64 -29.00 -5.20
CA GLY A 28 43.48 -29.72 -4.66
C GLY A 28 42.16 -29.41 -5.37
N GLY A 29 42.19 -29.17 -6.69
CA GLY A 29 41.01 -29.07 -7.56
C GLY A 29 40.20 -27.76 -7.48
N GLY A 30 40.38 -26.95 -6.43
CA GLY A 30 39.77 -25.62 -6.31
C GLY A 30 40.50 -24.55 -7.12
N LEU A 31 39.85 -23.41 -7.35
CA LEU A 31 40.40 -22.27 -8.06
C LEU A 31 41.53 -21.60 -7.23
N ALA A 32 42.75 -21.56 -7.78
CA ALA A 32 43.91 -20.98 -7.08
C ALA A 32 44.11 -19.49 -7.41
N GLU A 33 44.00 -19.14 -8.69
CA GLU A 33 44.14 -17.78 -9.18
C GLU A 33 43.31 -17.56 -10.45
N ILE A 34 43.00 -16.29 -10.73
CA ILE A 34 42.45 -15.84 -12.00
C ILE A 34 43.51 -14.97 -12.67
N ARG A 35 43.79 -15.27 -13.93
CA ARG A 35 44.70 -14.48 -14.76
C ARG A 35 43.95 -13.71 -15.83
N LEU A 36 44.49 -12.55 -16.21
CA LEU A 36 44.11 -11.83 -17.41
C LEU A 36 45.37 -11.70 -18.27
N GLY A 37 45.43 -12.46 -19.37
CA GLY A 37 46.69 -12.64 -20.11
C GLY A 37 47.79 -13.30 -19.26
N GLN A 38 48.89 -12.59 -19.02
CA GLN A 38 50.00 -13.05 -18.15
C GLN A 38 49.90 -12.52 -16.71
N GLU A 39 48.99 -11.58 -16.44
CA GLU A 39 48.86 -10.91 -15.15
C GLU A 39 47.93 -11.69 -14.21
N VAL A 40 48.29 -11.74 -12.92
CA VAL A 40 47.47 -12.33 -11.86
C VAL A 40 46.53 -11.24 -11.32
N VAL A 41 45.23 -11.45 -11.45
CA VAL A 41 44.20 -10.45 -11.10
C VAL A 41 43.34 -10.85 -9.91
N ALA A 42 43.39 -12.12 -9.49
CA ALA A 42 42.83 -12.57 -8.21
C ALA A 42 43.56 -13.83 -7.74
N VAL A 43 43.70 -13.98 -6.42
CA VAL A 43 44.26 -15.15 -5.73
C VAL A 43 43.39 -15.51 -4.52
N ARG A 44 43.56 -16.71 -3.97
CA ARG A 44 42.93 -17.12 -2.69
C ARG A 44 41.40 -16.91 -2.66
N LEU A 45 40.70 -17.38 -3.71
CA LEU A 45 39.25 -17.30 -3.78
C LEU A 45 38.61 -18.35 -2.87
N GLY A 46 37.95 -17.91 -1.80
CA GLY A 46 37.51 -18.79 -0.72
C GLY A 46 36.18 -18.39 -0.10
N VAL A 47 35.70 -19.27 0.77
CA VAL A 47 34.56 -19.01 1.66
C VAL A 47 35.04 -19.13 3.10
N ASN A 48 34.78 -18.10 3.89
CA ASN A 48 35.12 -18.04 5.30
C ASN A 48 33.85 -18.11 6.15
N LEU A 49 33.89 -18.85 7.25
CA LEU A 49 32.82 -18.95 8.24
C LEU A 49 33.30 -18.29 9.54
N VAL A 50 32.57 -17.27 10.01
CA VAL A 50 32.94 -16.57 11.25
C VAL A 50 32.40 -17.31 12.47
N LYS A 51 33.28 -17.62 13.41
CA LYS A 51 32.95 -18.38 14.63
C LYS A 51 31.90 -17.65 15.50
N PRO A 52 30.99 -18.36 16.16
CA PRO A 52 30.02 -17.77 17.10
C PRO A 52 30.67 -16.94 18.20
N LYS A 53 30.00 -15.87 18.65
CA LYS A 53 30.41 -15.02 19.79
C LYS A 53 31.72 -14.27 19.54
N TRP A 54 32.02 -13.96 18.28
CA TRP A 54 33.17 -13.15 17.94
C TRP A 54 32.95 -11.68 18.36
N GLU A 55 33.72 -11.23 19.35
CA GLU A 55 33.66 -9.85 19.88
C GLU A 55 34.59 -8.87 19.13
N GLY A 56 35.34 -9.34 18.13
CA GLY A 56 36.21 -8.51 17.30
C GLY A 56 35.47 -7.82 16.14
N ARG A 57 36.15 -6.92 15.41
CA ARG A 57 35.62 -6.48 14.10
C ARG A 57 35.59 -7.70 13.17
N TRP A 58 34.51 -7.89 12.41
CA TRP A 58 34.32 -9.04 11.51
C TRP A 58 35.49 -9.25 10.54
N PHE A 59 36.18 -8.17 10.18
CA PHE A 59 37.25 -8.12 9.18
C PHE A 59 38.65 -8.62 9.65
N GLY A 60 38.77 -9.11 10.90
CA GLY A 60 40.06 -9.40 11.54
C GLY A 60 40.50 -10.88 11.64
N GLN A 61 39.81 -11.82 10.99
CA GLN A 61 40.10 -13.27 11.11
C GLN A 61 40.97 -13.79 9.95
N LEU A 62 41.92 -14.69 10.23
CA LEU A 62 42.53 -15.60 9.26
C LEU A 62 42.31 -17.05 9.71
N ASP A 63 42.30 -17.93 8.72
CA ASP A 63 42.13 -19.40 8.74
C ASP A 63 42.57 -20.08 10.06
N ASP A 64 41.60 -20.46 10.90
CA ASP A 64 41.82 -21.31 12.08
C ASP A 64 41.49 -22.76 11.70
N GLY A 65 42.54 -23.55 11.46
CA GLY A 65 42.50 -24.89 10.86
C GLY A 65 41.41 -25.84 11.34
N GLY A 66 40.64 -26.35 10.36
CA GLY A 66 39.86 -27.57 10.47
C GLY A 66 40.53 -28.74 9.74
N GLU A 67 40.35 -29.97 10.23
CA GLU A 67 40.78 -31.19 9.53
C GLU A 67 39.90 -31.39 8.28
N VAL A 68 40.49 -31.35 7.08
CA VAL A 68 39.80 -31.62 5.82
C VAL A 68 39.88 -33.11 5.50
N ARG A 69 38.74 -33.76 5.22
CA ARG A 69 38.68 -35.14 4.72
C ARG A 69 37.97 -35.15 3.36
N GLU A 70 38.62 -35.71 2.33
CA GLU A 70 38.11 -35.66 0.96
C GLU A 70 37.08 -36.76 0.65
N ALA A 71 35.99 -36.38 -0.05
CA ALA A 71 35.11 -37.30 -0.75
C ALA A 71 34.79 -36.76 -2.17
N THR A 72 35.30 -37.48 -3.17
CA THR A 72 35.00 -37.58 -4.62
C THR A 72 34.43 -36.42 -5.49
N SER A 73 33.86 -35.33 -4.97
CA SER A 73 33.52 -34.10 -5.73
C SER A 73 33.26 -32.84 -4.86
N GLU A 74 33.35 -32.94 -3.53
CA GLU A 74 33.04 -31.88 -2.56
C GLU A 74 34.14 -31.85 -1.47
N ARG A 75 34.41 -30.67 -0.89
CA ARG A 75 35.27 -30.59 0.30
C ARG A 75 34.42 -30.75 1.54
N GLU A 76 34.71 -31.75 2.36
CA GLU A 76 34.08 -31.91 3.67
C GLU A 76 35.05 -31.43 4.76
N VAL A 77 34.65 -30.39 5.47
CA VAL A 77 35.41 -29.78 6.57
C VAL A 77 34.85 -30.30 7.89
N VAL A 78 35.69 -30.90 8.74
CA VAL A 78 35.28 -31.29 10.08
C VAL A 78 35.18 -30.04 10.96
N ILE A 79 34.01 -29.83 11.53
CA ILE A 79 33.69 -28.73 12.44
C ILE A 79 33.26 -29.29 13.80
N GLU A 80 33.21 -28.46 14.83
CA GLU A 80 32.84 -28.91 16.18
C GLU A 80 31.42 -29.51 16.17
N GLY A 81 31.32 -30.83 16.38
CA GLY A 81 30.05 -31.56 16.43
C GLY A 81 29.52 -32.10 15.09
N GLY A 82 30.16 -31.84 13.94
CA GLY A 82 29.68 -32.33 12.63
C GLY A 82 30.64 -32.07 11.45
N THR A 83 30.11 -32.05 10.23
CA THR A 83 30.85 -31.72 9.00
C THR A 83 30.15 -30.62 8.19
N LEU A 84 30.90 -29.83 7.44
CA LEU A 84 30.39 -28.87 6.46
C LEU A 84 30.87 -29.28 5.07
N ARG A 85 29.93 -29.58 4.17
CA ARG A 85 30.25 -29.82 2.75
C ARG A 85 30.25 -28.53 1.98
N ILE A 86 31.30 -28.31 1.19
CA ILE A 86 31.49 -27.14 0.34
C ILE A 86 31.69 -27.62 -1.10
N ALA A 87 30.77 -27.27 -1.98
CA ALA A 87 30.90 -27.45 -3.42
C ALA A 87 31.23 -26.10 -4.08
N GLN A 88 32.30 -26.06 -4.87
CA GLN A 88 32.68 -24.90 -5.68
C GLN A 88 32.46 -25.23 -7.16
N ALA A 89 31.82 -24.33 -7.89
CA ALA A 89 31.66 -24.42 -9.34
C ALA A 89 32.14 -23.12 -10.00
N LEU A 90 32.71 -23.23 -11.19
CA LEU A 90 33.10 -22.09 -12.01
C LEU A 90 32.55 -22.27 -13.41
N GLU A 91 31.79 -21.29 -13.88
CA GLU A 91 31.18 -21.27 -15.19
C GLU A 91 31.72 -20.08 -16.00
N ALA A 92 32.15 -20.33 -17.24
CA ALA A 92 32.44 -19.26 -18.17
C ALA A 92 31.12 -18.71 -18.73
N THR A 93 30.94 -17.40 -18.64
CA THR A 93 29.78 -16.69 -19.16
C THR A 93 30.19 -15.82 -20.33
N ALA A 94 29.22 -15.33 -21.10
CA ALA A 94 29.48 -14.38 -22.19
C ALA A 94 30.17 -13.09 -21.71
N GLU A 95 30.09 -12.76 -20.41
CA GLU A 95 30.56 -11.51 -19.82
C GLU A 95 31.80 -11.68 -18.91
N GLY A 96 32.21 -12.91 -18.61
CA GLY A 96 33.28 -13.19 -17.64
C GLY A 96 33.14 -14.57 -16.99
N LEU A 97 33.38 -14.65 -15.68
CA LEU A 97 33.30 -15.87 -14.88
C LEU A 97 32.20 -15.77 -13.83
N ARG A 98 31.43 -16.86 -13.64
CA ARG A 98 30.51 -17.04 -12.52
C ARG A 98 31.11 -18.06 -11.56
N LEU A 99 31.45 -17.61 -10.35
CA LEU A 99 31.96 -18.45 -9.27
C LEU A 99 30.81 -18.76 -8.30
N SER A 100 30.40 -20.01 -8.18
CA SER A 100 29.30 -20.42 -7.32
C SER A 100 29.79 -21.33 -6.19
N TYR A 101 29.19 -21.17 -5.01
CA TYR A 101 29.42 -22.01 -3.85
C TYR A 101 28.11 -22.59 -3.34
N ARG A 102 28.16 -23.82 -2.83
CA ARG A 102 27.08 -24.46 -2.07
C ARG A 102 27.62 -25.03 -0.79
N LEU A 103 27.00 -24.67 0.32
CA LEU A 103 27.38 -25.06 1.68
C LEU A 103 26.26 -25.91 2.26
N THR A 104 26.58 -27.11 2.75
CA THR A 104 25.62 -28.00 3.42
C THR A 104 26.19 -28.51 4.73
N PRO A 105 25.72 -28.03 5.89
CA PRO A 105 26.21 -28.50 7.18
C PRO A 105 25.50 -29.80 7.60
N SER A 106 26.20 -30.71 8.26
CA SER A 106 25.62 -31.96 8.78
C SER A 106 24.91 -31.79 10.13
N VAL A 107 25.13 -30.65 10.79
CA VAL A 107 24.56 -30.25 12.07
C VAL A 107 24.17 -28.78 12.02
N GLU A 108 23.34 -28.33 12.96
CA GLU A 108 23.05 -26.90 13.07
C GLU A 108 24.33 -26.16 13.46
N LEU A 109 24.68 -25.15 12.67
CA LEU A 109 25.94 -24.44 12.82
C LEU A 109 25.66 -22.94 13.02
N PRO A 110 25.63 -22.48 14.28
CA PRO A 110 25.67 -21.06 14.56
C PRO A 110 26.96 -20.46 14.00
N CYS A 111 26.88 -19.23 13.48
CA CYS A 111 28.03 -18.46 13.03
C CYS A 111 27.66 -16.97 13.01
N GLU A 112 28.65 -16.08 13.00
CA GLU A 112 28.36 -14.64 12.88
C GLU A 112 28.12 -14.21 11.42
N GLY A 113 28.49 -15.07 10.46
CA GLY A 113 28.23 -14.90 9.02
C GLY A 113 29.15 -15.76 8.15
N VAL A 114 28.75 -15.91 6.88
CA VAL A 114 29.54 -16.52 5.80
C VAL A 114 30.03 -15.42 4.87
N PHE A 115 31.29 -15.50 4.43
CA PHE A 115 31.90 -14.51 3.55
C PHE A 115 32.55 -15.16 2.33
N ILE A 116 32.45 -14.52 1.17
CA ILE A 116 33.38 -14.77 0.06
C ILE A 116 34.60 -13.87 0.25
N THR A 117 35.79 -14.43 0.10
CA THR A 117 37.04 -13.67 0.05
C THR A 117 37.75 -13.79 -1.28
N VAL A 118 38.30 -12.69 -1.75
CA VAL A 118 39.11 -12.62 -2.96
C VAL A 118 40.36 -11.78 -2.69
N GLY A 119 41.53 -12.40 -2.82
CA GLY A 119 42.82 -11.74 -2.64
C GLY A 119 43.38 -11.15 -3.92
N LEU A 120 44.22 -10.12 -3.78
CA LEU A 120 45.02 -9.52 -4.83
C LEU A 120 46.46 -9.33 -4.33
N PRO A 121 47.49 -9.89 -5.00
CA PRO A 121 48.87 -9.79 -4.53
C PRO A 121 49.36 -8.33 -4.45
N VAL A 122 49.99 -7.93 -3.34
CA VAL A 122 50.49 -6.57 -3.12
C VAL A 122 51.47 -6.16 -4.23
N GLY A 123 52.38 -7.06 -4.60
CA GLY A 123 53.38 -6.82 -5.65
C GLY A 123 52.79 -6.50 -7.03
N ALA A 124 51.50 -6.77 -7.28
CA ALA A 124 50.83 -6.48 -8.53
C ALA A 124 50.30 -5.03 -8.63
N VAL A 125 50.03 -4.36 -7.50
CA VAL A 125 49.26 -3.10 -7.49
C VAL A 125 49.70 -2.04 -6.48
N ALA A 126 50.57 -2.35 -5.51
CA ALA A 126 50.94 -1.40 -4.47
C ALA A 126 51.51 -0.08 -5.03
N GLY A 127 50.94 1.04 -4.60
CA GLY A 127 51.34 2.40 -4.99
C GLY A 127 51.03 2.80 -6.43
N THR A 128 50.49 1.90 -7.26
CA THR A 128 50.40 2.11 -8.72
C THR A 128 49.08 1.63 -9.33
N GLY A 129 48.48 0.57 -8.80
CA GLY A 129 47.14 0.10 -9.18
C GLY A 129 46.04 0.86 -8.45
N ARG A 130 44.82 0.79 -8.98
CA ARG A 130 43.64 1.51 -8.47
C ARG A 130 42.51 0.57 -8.14
N TRP A 131 41.68 0.96 -7.19
CA TRP A 131 40.38 0.32 -6.94
C TRP A 131 39.25 1.33 -7.07
N TYR A 132 38.08 0.81 -7.42
CA TYR A 132 36.87 1.55 -7.71
C TYR A 132 35.69 0.89 -6.98
N ALA A 133 34.78 1.68 -6.42
CA ALA A 133 33.53 1.20 -5.86
C ALA A 133 32.39 2.10 -6.32
N PHE A 134 31.36 1.51 -6.93
CA PHE A 134 30.20 2.21 -7.44
C PHE A 134 28.93 1.77 -6.72
N ASP A 135 28.12 2.73 -6.26
CA ASP A 135 26.89 2.46 -5.48
C ASP A 135 25.59 2.76 -6.24
N GLY A 136 25.66 2.88 -7.57
CA GLY A 136 24.52 3.27 -8.40
C GLY A 136 24.44 4.79 -8.66
N ALA A 137 25.04 5.60 -7.78
CA ALA A 137 24.99 7.07 -7.86
C ALA A 137 26.38 7.73 -7.82
N ARG A 138 27.33 7.15 -7.09
CA ARG A 138 28.66 7.69 -6.83
C ARG A 138 29.71 6.64 -7.15
N LEU A 139 30.81 7.10 -7.74
CA LEU A 139 32.01 6.30 -7.94
C LEU A 139 33.11 6.79 -7.01
N ARG A 140 33.58 5.92 -6.12
CA ARG A 140 34.80 6.14 -5.34
C ARG A 140 35.98 5.50 -6.06
N GLU A 141 37.09 6.22 -6.10
CA GLU A 141 38.31 5.79 -6.79
C GLU A 141 39.54 6.16 -5.95
N GLU A 142 40.38 5.18 -5.65
CA GLU A 142 41.63 5.40 -4.90
C GLU A 142 42.76 4.50 -5.39
N THR A 143 44.01 4.87 -5.07
CA THR A 143 45.21 4.09 -5.36
C THR A 143 45.48 3.09 -4.24
N PHE A 144 45.87 1.86 -4.56
CA PHE A 144 46.30 0.90 -3.54
C PHE A 144 47.54 1.42 -2.80
N PRO A 145 47.58 1.34 -1.47
CA PRO A 145 48.63 1.94 -0.67
C PRO A 145 49.98 1.21 -0.85
N ALA A 146 51.05 1.97 -1.08
CA ALA A 146 52.41 1.41 -1.22
C ALA A 146 52.92 0.79 0.08
N GLU A 147 52.64 1.45 1.21
CA GLU A 147 52.95 1.00 2.57
C GLU A 147 51.64 0.69 3.31
N LEU A 148 51.68 -0.17 4.33
CA LEU A 148 50.50 -0.53 5.13
C LEU A 148 49.86 0.73 5.76
N PRO A 149 48.62 1.13 5.40
CA PRO A 149 48.02 2.34 5.93
C PRO A 149 47.45 2.13 7.34
N LYS A 150 47.22 3.24 8.05
CA LYS A 150 46.47 3.26 9.31
C LYS A 150 45.29 4.23 9.16
N PRO A 151 44.03 3.75 9.12
CA PRO A 151 43.62 2.34 9.22
C PRO A 151 43.99 1.50 7.99
N TYR A 152 44.16 0.18 8.17
CA TYR A 152 44.47 -0.79 7.10
C TYR A 152 43.25 -1.14 6.22
N HIS A 153 42.08 -0.60 6.56
CA HIS A 153 40.82 -0.80 5.86
C HIS A 153 40.65 0.30 4.80
N LEU A 154 40.51 -0.11 3.54
CA LEU A 154 40.50 0.79 2.38
C LEU A 154 39.07 1.21 2.00
N TYR A 155 38.14 0.26 2.02
CA TYR A 155 36.75 0.50 1.65
C TYR A 155 35.79 -0.36 2.47
N GLY A 156 34.62 0.18 2.79
CA GLY A 156 33.54 -0.54 3.47
C GLY A 156 32.25 0.21 3.28
N GLY A 157 31.25 -0.43 2.66
CA GLY A 157 29.98 0.23 2.36
C GLY A 157 29.14 -0.53 1.33
N ALA A 158 27.94 0.00 1.09
CA ALA A 158 27.06 -0.50 0.03
C ALA A 158 27.63 -0.13 -1.35
N THR A 159 27.63 -1.09 -2.26
CA THR A 159 28.17 -0.91 -3.62
C THR A 159 27.55 -1.91 -4.57
N ASP A 160 27.15 -1.46 -5.75
CA ASP A 160 26.63 -2.28 -6.85
C ASP A 160 27.74 -3.09 -7.52
N TRP A 161 28.93 -2.52 -7.62
CA TRP A 161 30.11 -3.23 -8.10
C TRP A 161 31.40 -2.63 -7.53
N LEU A 162 32.41 -3.49 -7.37
CA LEU A 162 33.76 -3.10 -6.97
C LEU A 162 34.74 -3.59 -8.05
N ALA A 163 35.75 -2.81 -8.38
CA ALA A 163 36.75 -3.20 -9.36
C ALA A 163 38.15 -2.83 -8.89
N TRP A 164 39.16 -3.56 -9.38
CA TRP A 164 40.54 -3.12 -9.29
C TRP A 164 41.26 -3.26 -10.63
N VAL A 165 42.16 -2.31 -10.88
CA VAL A 165 42.88 -2.15 -12.13
C VAL A 165 44.37 -2.07 -11.84
N LEU A 166 45.14 -2.92 -12.51
CA LEU A 166 46.60 -3.01 -12.44
C LEU A 166 47.25 -1.83 -13.18
N PRO A 167 48.56 -1.58 -12.98
CA PRO A 167 49.28 -0.51 -13.66
C PRO A 167 49.30 -0.62 -15.19
N SER A 168 49.05 -1.82 -15.73
CA SER A 168 48.88 -2.09 -17.16
C SER A 168 47.61 -1.46 -17.76
N GLY A 169 46.68 -1.02 -16.91
CA GLY A 169 45.34 -0.55 -17.30
C GLY A 169 44.30 -1.66 -17.42
N GLN A 170 44.67 -2.92 -17.17
CA GLN A 170 43.75 -4.05 -17.13
C GLN A 170 43.39 -4.47 -15.70
N GLY A 171 42.25 -5.11 -15.51
CA GLY A 171 41.71 -5.40 -14.19
C GLY A 171 40.48 -6.31 -14.22
N ILE A 172 39.82 -6.41 -13.07
CA ILE A 172 38.58 -7.14 -12.90
C ILE A 172 37.56 -6.33 -12.12
N GLN A 173 36.28 -6.57 -12.44
CA GLN A 173 35.12 -6.04 -11.74
C GLN A 173 34.33 -7.20 -11.13
N PHE A 174 33.93 -7.02 -9.88
CA PHE A 174 32.98 -7.83 -9.14
C PHE A 174 31.60 -7.20 -9.25
N ASP A 175 30.66 -7.86 -9.92
CA ASP A 175 29.28 -7.37 -10.08
C ASP A 175 28.45 -7.83 -8.86
N LEU A 176 28.37 -6.98 -7.85
CA LEU A 176 27.84 -7.31 -6.53
C LEU A 176 26.32 -7.26 -6.51
N ALA A 177 25.71 -6.29 -7.17
CA ALA A 177 24.26 -6.16 -7.31
C ALA A 177 23.64 -7.38 -7.99
N ARG A 178 24.18 -7.83 -9.14
CA ARG A 178 23.67 -9.03 -9.81
C ARG A 178 24.00 -10.32 -9.06
N SER A 179 25.01 -10.29 -8.20
CA SER A 179 25.41 -11.42 -7.35
C SER A 179 24.66 -11.45 -6.01
N GLY A 180 23.78 -10.47 -5.74
CA GLY A 180 23.00 -10.41 -4.49
C GLY A 180 23.80 -9.94 -3.27
N PHE A 181 24.95 -9.28 -3.45
CA PHE A 181 25.75 -8.69 -2.38
C PHE A 181 25.48 -7.20 -2.26
N GLY A 182 24.92 -6.77 -1.12
CA GLY A 182 24.58 -5.37 -0.86
C GLY A 182 25.69 -4.55 -0.19
N VAL A 183 26.77 -5.19 0.27
CA VAL A 183 27.89 -4.54 1.00
C VAL A 183 29.20 -5.23 0.61
N ALA A 184 30.28 -4.46 0.51
CA ALA A 184 31.64 -4.97 0.32
C ALA A 184 32.62 -4.32 1.30
N SER A 185 33.70 -5.04 1.61
CA SER A 185 34.84 -4.53 2.37
C SER A 185 36.14 -4.84 1.65
N LEU A 186 37.05 -3.87 1.60
CA LEU A 186 38.40 -4.01 1.02
C LEU A 186 39.45 -3.61 2.06
N GLN A 187 40.42 -4.48 2.28
CA GLN A 187 41.46 -4.27 3.29
C GLN A 187 42.86 -4.68 2.82
N ASP A 188 43.86 -4.24 3.59
CA ASP A 188 45.27 -4.57 3.41
C ASP A 188 45.71 -5.63 4.43
N ASP A 189 45.89 -6.87 3.97
CA ASP A 189 46.20 -8.00 4.85
C ASP A 189 47.66 -8.04 5.30
N ARG A 190 48.52 -7.10 4.86
CA ARG A 190 49.88 -6.98 5.40
C ARG A 190 49.85 -6.72 6.91
N GLN A 191 48.75 -6.14 7.41
CA GLN A 191 48.46 -6.00 8.84
C GLN A 191 48.46 -7.35 9.58
N PHE A 192 48.11 -8.44 8.89
CA PHE A 192 48.01 -9.79 9.41
C PHE A 192 49.14 -10.71 8.93
N GLY A 193 50.18 -10.15 8.29
CA GLY A 193 51.34 -10.90 7.81
C GLY A 193 51.12 -11.63 6.48
N THR A 194 50.04 -11.32 5.75
CA THR A 194 49.80 -11.83 4.39
C THR A 194 50.06 -10.73 3.36
N ASP A 195 50.81 -11.04 2.30
CA ASP A 195 51.18 -10.07 1.26
C ASP A 195 50.08 -9.90 0.17
N GLN A 196 48.87 -9.50 0.58
CA GLN A 196 47.73 -9.27 -0.33
C GLN A 196 46.82 -8.11 0.13
N PHE A 197 46.01 -7.60 -0.79
CA PHE A 197 44.76 -6.91 -0.48
C PHE A 197 43.61 -7.92 -0.56
N GLU A 198 42.59 -7.79 0.29
CA GLU A 198 41.47 -8.73 0.32
C GLU A 198 40.12 -8.02 0.22
N LEU A 199 39.30 -8.47 -0.73
CA LEU A 199 37.88 -8.17 -0.83
C LEU A 199 37.10 -9.20 -0.02
N GLN A 200 36.19 -8.74 0.83
CA GLN A 200 35.31 -9.57 1.63
C GLN A 200 33.85 -9.21 1.33
N LEU A 201 33.03 -10.23 1.04
CA LEU A 201 31.61 -10.10 0.68
C LEU A 201 30.75 -10.93 1.64
N PRO A 202 29.95 -10.32 2.53
CA PRO A 202 29.06 -11.03 3.42
C PRO A 202 27.91 -11.67 2.63
N VAL A 203 27.66 -12.96 2.85
CA VAL A 203 26.50 -13.68 2.31
C VAL A 203 25.27 -13.35 3.18
N PRO A 204 24.20 -12.78 2.60
CA PRO A 204 23.00 -12.42 3.35
C PRO A 204 22.39 -13.60 4.12
N GLU A 205 21.77 -13.31 5.27
CA GLU A 205 20.97 -14.27 6.05
C GLU A 205 21.72 -15.52 6.57
N THR A 206 23.04 -15.45 6.70
CA THR A 206 23.88 -16.60 7.11
C THR A 206 24.29 -16.61 8.59
N ARG A 207 23.47 -16.08 9.51
CA ARG A 207 23.78 -16.09 10.97
C ARG A 207 23.61 -17.48 11.63
N THR A 208 22.98 -18.42 10.97
CA THR A 208 22.91 -19.83 11.39
C THR A 208 22.71 -20.68 10.16
N LEU A 209 23.52 -21.71 9.97
CA LEU A 209 23.34 -22.68 8.89
C LEU A 209 22.59 -23.90 9.44
N ALA A 210 21.37 -24.12 8.97
CA ALA A 210 20.52 -25.22 9.44
C ALA A 210 21.03 -26.59 8.95
N ALA A 211 20.99 -27.59 9.83
CA ALA A 211 21.43 -28.95 9.51
C ALA A 211 20.74 -29.50 8.23
N GLY A 212 21.52 -29.98 7.27
CA GLY A 212 21.05 -30.56 6.03
C GLY A 212 20.46 -29.56 5.01
N LYS A 213 20.40 -28.26 5.34
CA LYS A 213 19.91 -27.22 4.43
C LYS A 213 21.07 -26.63 3.62
N GLU A 214 20.94 -26.67 2.30
CA GLU A 214 21.91 -26.08 1.39
C GLU A 214 21.80 -24.54 1.37
N VAL A 215 22.94 -23.86 1.46
CA VAL A 215 23.06 -22.42 1.22
C VAL A 215 23.93 -22.21 -0.02
N ALA A 216 23.33 -21.58 -1.04
CA ALA A 216 23.97 -21.35 -2.33
C ALA A 216 24.12 -19.86 -2.60
N PHE A 217 25.26 -19.47 -3.17
CA PHE A 217 25.52 -18.09 -3.59
C PHE A 217 26.55 -18.07 -4.73
N GLU A 218 26.54 -16.99 -5.51
CA GLU A 218 27.41 -16.84 -6.66
C GLU A 218 28.01 -15.43 -6.75
N LEU A 219 29.21 -15.33 -7.32
CA LEU A 219 29.92 -14.10 -7.58
C LEU A 219 30.27 -14.01 -9.06
N LEU A 220 29.78 -12.96 -9.72
CA LEU A 220 30.11 -12.63 -11.10
C LEU A 220 31.37 -11.76 -11.16
N ILE A 221 32.38 -12.25 -11.89
CA ILE A 221 33.68 -11.61 -12.08
C ILE A 221 33.88 -11.34 -13.57
N ARG A 222 34.14 -10.09 -13.94
CA ARG A 222 34.28 -9.68 -15.35
C ARG A 222 35.61 -8.95 -15.59
N PRO A 223 36.17 -9.01 -16.81
CA PRO A 223 37.28 -8.14 -17.19
C PRO A 223 36.88 -6.68 -17.07
N PHE A 224 37.80 -5.84 -16.57
CA PHE A 224 37.59 -4.40 -16.43
C PHE A 224 38.85 -3.63 -16.82
N THR A 225 38.72 -2.40 -17.32
CA THR A 225 39.86 -1.59 -17.75
C THR A 225 39.81 -0.18 -17.16
N ALA A 226 40.97 0.48 -17.13
CA ALA A 226 41.06 1.90 -16.78
C ALA A 226 40.20 2.78 -17.70
N GLU A 227 40.07 2.42 -18.98
CA GLU A 227 39.22 3.13 -19.94
C GLU A 227 37.72 2.98 -19.60
N GLN A 228 37.29 1.78 -19.20
CA GLN A 228 35.92 1.56 -18.73
C GLN A 228 35.63 2.34 -17.45
N ALA A 229 36.57 2.36 -16.51
CA ALA A 229 36.44 3.18 -15.30
C ALA A 229 36.35 4.69 -15.62
N ALA A 230 37.21 5.18 -16.52
CA ALA A 230 37.19 6.57 -16.94
C ALA A 230 35.89 6.95 -17.66
N LYS A 231 35.35 6.02 -18.48
CA LYS A 231 34.05 6.18 -19.12
C LYS A 231 32.92 6.27 -18.09
N GLU A 232 32.93 5.44 -17.05
CA GLU A 232 31.92 5.54 -15.98
C GLU A 232 32.01 6.87 -15.22
N VAL A 233 33.23 7.39 -14.97
CA VAL A 233 33.41 8.74 -14.40
C VAL A 233 32.84 9.83 -15.32
N GLU A 234 33.08 9.71 -16.63
CA GLU A 234 32.56 10.65 -17.63
C GLU A 234 31.04 10.57 -17.74
N ASP A 235 30.48 9.36 -17.77
CA ASP A 235 29.04 9.11 -17.79
C ASP A 235 28.37 9.64 -16.51
N LEU A 236 29.00 9.51 -15.34
CA LEU A 236 28.50 10.09 -14.09
C LEU A 236 28.54 11.61 -14.08
N LYS A 237 29.64 12.21 -14.55
CA LYS A 237 29.70 13.67 -14.74
C LYS A 237 28.68 14.15 -15.76
N ALA A 238 28.45 13.39 -16.82
CA ALA A 238 27.41 13.66 -17.80
C ALA A 238 26.00 13.51 -17.20
N ARG A 239 25.78 12.56 -16.27
CA ARG A 239 24.53 12.42 -15.51
C ARG A 239 24.32 13.57 -14.52
N GLU A 240 25.37 14.03 -13.83
CA GLU A 240 25.34 15.23 -12.97
C GLU A 240 25.11 16.51 -13.77
N GLU A 241 25.74 16.64 -14.95
CA GLU A 241 25.51 17.76 -15.87
C GLU A 241 24.12 17.66 -16.52
N ALA A 242 23.59 16.44 -16.76
CA ALA A 242 22.22 16.21 -17.23
C ALA A 242 21.17 16.36 -16.11
N GLN A 243 21.55 16.28 -14.84
CA GLN A 243 20.72 16.66 -13.69
C GLN A 243 20.52 18.18 -13.62
N LYS A 244 21.43 18.98 -14.19
CA LYS A 244 21.15 20.38 -14.55
C LYS A 244 20.26 20.40 -15.79
N VAL A 245 19.00 19.97 -15.64
CA VAL A 245 18.03 20.01 -16.75
C VAL A 245 17.77 21.48 -17.10
N ARG A 246 18.50 22.00 -18.09
CA ARG A 246 18.16 23.25 -18.76
C ARG A 246 17.28 22.91 -19.95
N PHE A 247 16.01 23.29 -19.87
CA PHE A 247 15.11 23.26 -21.00
C PHE A 247 15.45 24.47 -21.87
N GLU A 248 16.52 24.39 -22.69
CA GLU A 248 17.04 25.57 -23.40
C GLU A 248 15.99 26.17 -24.35
N SER A 249 15.48 27.35 -24.00
CA SER A 249 14.78 28.22 -24.94
C SER A 249 15.45 29.61 -24.93
N ARG A 250 16.12 29.97 -26.04
CA ARG A 250 16.96 31.18 -26.17
C ARG A 250 16.43 32.16 -27.23
N GLN A 251 15.14 32.10 -27.55
CA GLN A 251 14.52 32.91 -28.60
C GLN A 251 13.40 33.78 -28.03
N ALA A 252 13.04 34.87 -28.71
CA ALA A 252 11.87 35.66 -28.33
C ALA A 252 10.60 34.81 -28.42
N LEU A 253 9.65 35.02 -27.51
CA LEU A 253 8.40 34.26 -27.45
C LEU A 253 7.63 34.33 -28.78
N ARG A 254 7.24 33.16 -29.34
CA ARG A 254 6.53 33.05 -30.64
C ARG A 254 5.45 31.97 -30.60
N LEU A 255 4.32 32.26 -31.26
CA LEU A 255 3.23 31.30 -31.52
C LEU A 255 2.93 31.23 -33.02
N PRO A 256 2.67 30.04 -33.59
CA PRO A 256 2.28 29.89 -34.98
C PRO A 256 0.91 30.51 -35.24
N THR A 257 0.73 31.00 -36.45
CA THR A 257 -0.57 31.41 -37.01
C THR A 257 -0.64 30.86 -38.44
N PRO A 258 -1.66 30.06 -38.81
CA PRO A 258 -2.83 29.66 -38.00
C PRO A 258 -2.50 28.60 -36.92
N LEU A 259 -3.38 28.47 -35.92
CA LEU A 259 -3.30 27.41 -34.91
C LEU A 259 -3.47 26.01 -35.53
N PRO A 260 -2.80 24.98 -35.00
CA PRO A 260 -2.96 23.62 -35.50
C PRO A 260 -4.36 23.04 -35.20
N PRO A 261 -4.83 22.07 -36.00
CA PRO A 261 -6.05 21.32 -35.68
C PRO A 261 -5.89 20.52 -34.39
N PHE A 262 -7.00 20.20 -33.73
CA PHE A 262 -6.97 19.35 -32.54
C PHE A 262 -6.92 17.87 -32.86
N LEU A 263 -6.44 17.11 -31.89
CA LEU A 263 -6.49 15.66 -31.85
C LEU A 263 -7.61 15.23 -30.91
N GLN A 264 -8.35 14.21 -31.34
CA GLN A 264 -9.11 13.38 -30.41
C GLN A 264 -8.23 12.20 -29.99
N LYS A 265 -8.51 11.65 -28.82
CA LYS A 265 -7.78 10.50 -28.29
C LYS A 265 -7.74 9.34 -29.30
N GLY A 266 -6.58 9.11 -29.91
CA GLY A 266 -6.37 8.08 -30.93
C GLY A 266 -6.34 8.55 -32.40
N GLY A 267 -6.40 9.86 -32.69
CA GLY A 267 -6.24 10.35 -34.07
C GLY A 267 -6.60 11.82 -34.30
N THR A 268 -6.36 12.31 -35.52
CA THR A 268 -6.83 13.63 -35.97
C THR A 268 -8.32 13.58 -36.30
N THR A 269 -9.06 14.63 -35.95
CA THR A 269 -10.48 14.78 -36.33
C THR A 269 -10.65 15.43 -37.70
N GLU A 270 -11.87 15.39 -38.24
CA GLU A 270 -12.28 16.33 -39.29
C GLU A 270 -12.18 17.76 -38.75
N ALA A 271 -11.44 18.62 -39.46
CA ALA A 271 -11.18 19.97 -39.02
C ALA A 271 -12.49 20.72 -38.72
N GLY A 272 -12.72 21.03 -37.43
CA GLY A 272 -13.84 21.85 -36.98
C GLY A 272 -15.00 21.12 -36.31
N THR A 273 -14.92 19.82 -36.01
CA THR A 273 -15.99 19.08 -35.29
C THR A 273 -15.48 18.17 -34.17
N ALA A 274 -16.09 18.28 -32.98
CA ALA A 274 -15.85 17.47 -31.77
C ALA A 274 -17.18 17.04 -31.13
N ARG A 275 -17.17 16.18 -30.10
CA ARG A 275 -18.38 15.85 -29.34
C ARG A 275 -18.28 16.24 -27.87
N ARG A 276 -19.43 16.55 -27.27
CA ARG A 276 -19.53 16.90 -25.85
C ARG A 276 -18.93 15.80 -24.96
N TYR A 277 -18.13 16.21 -23.99
CA TYR A 277 -17.37 15.38 -23.05
C TYR A 277 -16.25 14.50 -23.65
N GLU A 278 -15.91 14.67 -24.93
CA GLU A 278 -14.70 14.06 -25.49
C GLU A 278 -13.47 14.97 -25.26
N GLY A 279 -12.39 14.40 -24.73
CA GLY A 279 -11.14 15.10 -24.54
C GLY A 279 -10.49 15.47 -25.88
N LEU A 280 -10.11 16.74 -25.99
CA LEU A 280 -9.43 17.33 -27.13
C LEU A 280 -8.03 17.75 -26.70
N GLU A 281 -7.06 17.60 -27.60
CA GLU A 281 -5.68 17.99 -27.36
C GLU A 281 -5.10 18.79 -28.53
N TRP A 282 -4.29 19.79 -28.22
CA TRP A 282 -3.49 20.54 -29.18
C TRP A 282 -2.03 20.49 -28.78
N THR A 283 -1.17 20.20 -29.76
CA THR A 283 0.26 20.50 -29.68
C THR A 283 0.48 21.95 -30.08
N LEU A 284 1.24 22.69 -29.28
CA LEU A 284 1.61 24.07 -29.53
C LEU A 284 3.08 24.14 -29.89
N ASP A 285 3.36 24.68 -31.08
CA ASP A 285 4.71 25.08 -31.47
C ASP A 285 5.03 26.41 -30.77
N LEU A 286 5.67 26.36 -29.60
CA LEU A 286 5.93 27.53 -28.77
C LEU A 286 7.40 27.55 -28.38
N GLU A 287 8.10 28.58 -28.85
CA GLU A 287 9.47 28.91 -28.47
C GLU A 287 9.44 30.16 -27.57
N GLY A 288 10.35 30.26 -26.59
CA GLY A 288 10.48 31.46 -25.76
C GLY A 288 11.73 31.44 -24.88
N THR A 289 11.60 31.94 -23.65
CA THR A 289 12.69 32.11 -22.67
C THR A 289 12.32 31.61 -21.26
N TRP A 290 12.62 30.36 -20.98
CA TRP A 290 12.52 29.72 -19.66
C TRP A 290 13.67 28.74 -19.42
N ASP A 291 14.00 28.52 -18.16
CA ASP A 291 14.91 27.47 -17.71
C ASP A 291 14.10 26.31 -17.11
N ASN A 292 13.05 26.63 -16.34
CA ASN A 292 12.07 25.67 -15.83
C ASN A 292 10.69 25.85 -16.51
N PRO A 293 10.25 24.94 -17.38
CA PRO A 293 8.96 25.03 -18.07
C PRO A 293 7.76 24.73 -17.16
N PHE A 294 8.01 24.29 -15.92
CA PHE A 294 6.98 23.96 -14.94
C PHE A 294 6.70 25.11 -13.96
N ASP A 295 7.58 26.11 -13.87
CA ASP A 295 7.40 27.28 -13.00
C ASP A 295 6.65 28.39 -13.74
N GLU A 296 5.43 28.70 -13.30
CA GLU A 296 4.58 29.72 -13.92
C GLU A 296 5.13 31.15 -13.84
N ARG A 297 6.18 31.38 -13.02
CA ARG A 297 6.89 32.65 -12.96
C ARG A 297 7.87 32.81 -14.13
N GLU A 298 8.31 31.72 -14.72
CA GLU A 298 9.19 31.71 -15.89
C GLU A 298 8.41 31.67 -17.20
N VAL A 299 7.43 30.77 -17.28
CA VAL A 299 6.57 30.62 -18.45
C VAL A 299 5.17 30.16 -18.06
N GLU A 300 4.17 30.87 -18.55
CA GLU A 300 2.76 30.52 -18.38
C GLU A 300 2.08 30.38 -19.74
N VAL A 301 1.60 29.16 -20.04
CA VAL A 301 0.77 28.89 -21.21
C VAL A 301 -0.65 28.59 -20.76
N SER A 302 -1.63 29.14 -21.46
CA SER A 302 -3.05 28.85 -21.24
C SER A 302 -3.85 29.02 -22.52
N ALA A 303 -5.02 28.38 -22.58
CA ALA A 303 -6.00 28.59 -23.62
C ALA A 303 -7.33 29.03 -23.01
N THR A 304 -8.01 29.95 -23.68
CA THR A 304 -9.36 30.41 -23.29
C THR A 304 -10.35 29.97 -24.34
N PHE A 305 -11.32 29.15 -23.95
CA PHE A 305 -12.41 28.65 -24.78
C PHE A 305 -13.69 29.41 -24.43
N THR A 306 -14.34 30.01 -25.40
CA THR A 306 -15.66 30.63 -25.25
C THR A 306 -16.70 29.64 -25.75
N ALA A 307 -17.52 29.15 -24.83
CA ALA A 307 -18.60 28.22 -25.12
C ALA A 307 -19.76 28.91 -25.86
N PRO A 308 -20.69 28.15 -26.48
CA PRO A 308 -21.86 28.69 -27.16
C PRO A 308 -22.74 29.59 -26.29
N SER A 309 -22.79 29.33 -24.97
CA SER A 309 -23.47 30.19 -23.99
C SER A 309 -22.80 31.55 -23.75
N GLY A 310 -21.59 31.76 -24.27
CA GLY A 310 -20.73 32.90 -23.96
C GLY A 310 -19.85 32.70 -22.71
N ARG A 311 -19.96 31.55 -22.03
CA ARG A 311 -19.10 31.23 -20.88
C ARG A 311 -17.66 31.04 -21.33
N ALA A 312 -16.74 31.79 -20.72
CA ALA A 312 -15.31 31.63 -20.92
C ALA A 312 -14.75 30.55 -19.97
N VAL A 313 -14.03 29.58 -20.52
CA VAL A 313 -13.34 28.50 -19.79
C VAL A 313 -11.86 28.62 -20.07
N ARG A 314 -11.08 28.91 -19.03
CA ARG A 314 -9.62 28.97 -19.11
C ARG A 314 -9.04 27.63 -18.68
N VAL A 315 -8.21 27.03 -19.54
CA VAL A 315 -7.41 25.84 -19.23
C VAL A 315 -5.92 26.19 -19.24
N LEU A 316 -5.15 25.43 -18.49
CA LEU A 316 -3.70 25.58 -18.41
C LEU A 316 -3.02 24.74 -19.49
N GLY A 317 -1.98 25.29 -20.12
CA GLY A 317 -1.07 24.52 -20.95
C GLY A 317 -0.01 23.83 -20.08
N PHE A 318 0.56 22.74 -20.58
CA PHE A 318 1.61 21.99 -19.90
C PHE A 318 2.74 21.61 -20.85
N TRP A 319 3.93 21.50 -20.29
CA TRP A 319 5.09 20.97 -20.99
C TRP A 319 5.04 19.45 -21.01
N ASP A 320 5.27 18.86 -22.19
CA ASP A 320 5.21 17.43 -22.41
C ASP A 320 6.45 16.92 -23.15
N VAL A 321 6.80 15.67 -22.89
CA VAL A 321 7.73 14.90 -23.71
C VAL A 321 7.00 13.65 -24.15
N PRO A 322 6.81 13.42 -25.46
CA PRO A 322 6.07 12.26 -25.93
C PRO A 322 6.86 10.98 -25.68
N TYR A 323 6.17 9.92 -25.23
CA TYR A 323 6.74 8.59 -25.03
C TYR A 323 5.93 7.54 -25.80
N THR A 324 6.64 6.52 -26.30
CA THR A 324 6.03 5.26 -26.74
C THR A 324 6.27 4.21 -25.68
N ARG A 325 5.21 3.48 -25.33
CA ARG A 325 5.23 2.35 -24.41
C ARG A 325 5.28 1.04 -25.19
N GLU A 326 6.23 0.18 -24.87
CA GLU A 326 6.39 -1.15 -25.46
C GLU A 326 6.52 -2.20 -24.36
N VAL A 327 6.15 -3.45 -24.69
CA VAL A 327 6.37 -4.62 -23.84
C VAL A 327 7.59 -5.35 -24.34
N VAL A 328 8.62 -5.49 -23.50
CA VAL A 328 9.85 -6.21 -23.83
C VAL A 328 10.16 -7.17 -22.69
N ASN A 329 10.20 -8.47 -22.98
CA ASN A 329 10.43 -9.52 -21.98
C ASN A 329 9.48 -9.42 -20.77
N ASP A 330 8.19 -9.17 -21.02
CA ASP A 330 7.15 -8.97 -20.00
C ASP A 330 7.40 -7.78 -19.04
N GLN A 331 8.22 -6.82 -19.49
CA GLN A 331 8.51 -5.59 -18.77
C GLN A 331 8.12 -4.38 -19.60
N GLU A 332 7.69 -3.32 -18.91
CA GLU A 332 7.41 -2.04 -19.53
C GLU A 332 8.72 -1.39 -19.98
N ARG A 333 8.77 -0.95 -21.25
CA ARG A 333 9.80 -0.05 -21.76
C ARG A 333 9.16 1.22 -22.29
N LEU A 334 9.55 2.37 -21.74
CA LEU A 334 9.22 3.68 -22.29
C LEU A 334 10.39 4.26 -23.07
N THR A 335 10.12 4.68 -24.30
CA THR A 335 11.12 5.35 -25.17
C THR A 335 10.59 6.71 -25.58
N LYS A 336 11.44 7.74 -25.52
CA LYS A 336 11.09 9.08 -26.02
C LYS A 336 10.75 9.00 -27.50
N ALA A 337 9.61 9.57 -27.87
CA ALA A 337 9.02 9.45 -29.21
C ALA A 337 9.06 10.76 -30.01
N GLY A 338 9.73 11.80 -29.50
CA GLY A 338 9.82 13.10 -30.15
C GLY A 338 10.39 14.16 -29.21
N ASP A 339 10.49 15.38 -29.73
CA ASP A 339 10.99 16.53 -28.99
C ASP A 339 9.98 17.02 -27.95
N PRO A 340 10.44 17.66 -26.86
CA PRO A 340 9.56 18.32 -25.91
C PRO A 340 8.68 19.39 -26.57
N MET A 341 7.46 19.56 -26.08
CA MET A 341 6.48 20.48 -26.66
C MET A 341 5.49 20.99 -25.61
N TRP A 342 4.84 22.11 -25.92
CA TRP A 342 3.69 22.58 -25.16
C TRP A 342 2.41 21.91 -25.64
N ARG A 343 1.52 21.57 -24.70
CA ARG A 343 0.20 21.02 -24.99
C ARG A 343 -0.90 21.75 -24.23
N VAL A 344 -2.09 21.72 -24.80
CA VAL A 344 -3.33 22.14 -24.15
C VAL A 344 -4.35 21.02 -24.31
N ARG A 345 -5.05 20.68 -23.23
CA ARG A 345 -6.17 19.73 -23.25
C ARG A 345 -7.47 20.39 -22.80
N PHE A 346 -8.56 20.09 -23.50
CA PHE A 346 -9.87 20.66 -23.24
C PHE A 346 -11.00 19.65 -23.48
N THR A 347 -12.03 19.68 -22.63
CA THR A 347 -13.21 18.82 -22.75
C THR A 347 -14.47 19.69 -22.80
N PRO A 348 -15.12 19.85 -23.96
CA PRO A 348 -16.28 20.70 -24.11
C PRO A 348 -17.50 20.13 -23.38
N SER A 349 -18.26 20.98 -22.69
CA SER A 349 -19.47 20.61 -21.94
C SER A 349 -20.78 21.10 -22.56
N GLU A 350 -20.72 21.88 -23.63
CA GLU A 350 -21.88 22.43 -24.33
C GLU A 350 -21.85 22.04 -25.82
N VAL A 351 -23.03 21.90 -26.43
CA VAL A 351 -23.17 21.66 -27.87
C VAL A 351 -23.26 23.01 -28.59
N GLY A 352 -22.54 23.17 -29.69
CA GLY A 352 -22.52 24.38 -30.52
C GLY A 352 -21.11 24.83 -30.88
N GLU A 353 -20.99 26.04 -31.42
CA GLU A 353 -19.71 26.59 -31.86
C GLU A 353 -18.89 27.17 -30.69
N TYR A 354 -17.65 26.74 -30.59
CA TYR A 354 -16.64 27.28 -29.68
C TYR A 354 -15.67 28.20 -30.44
N ALA A 355 -15.31 29.31 -29.81
CA ALA A 355 -14.18 30.14 -30.21
C ALA A 355 -13.08 30.04 -29.16
N TRP A 356 -11.81 29.96 -29.56
CA TRP A 356 -10.71 29.81 -28.62
C TRP A 356 -9.43 30.48 -29.09
N LYS A 357 -8.54 30.76 -28.13
CA LYS A 357 -7.22 31.35 -28.35
C LYS A 357 -6.22 30.88 -27.31
N VAL A 358 -4.94 30.92 -27.66
CA VAL A 358 -3.81 30.60 -26.79
C VAL A 358 -3.14 31.90 -26.34
N THR A 359 -2.80 31.97 -25.06
CA THR A 359 -1.99 33.03 -24.49
C THR A 359 -0.75 32.38 -23.83
N ALA A 360 0.43 32.85 -24.23
CA ALA A 360 1.69 32.47 -23.60
C ALA A 360 2.37 33.72 -23.06
N ARG A 361 2.94 33.62 -21.85
CA ARG A 361 3.70 34.69 -21.20
C ARG A 361 5.01 34.13 -20.67
N ASP A 362 6.11 34.81 -20.95
CA ASP A 362 7.42 34.54 -20.37
C ASP A 362 8.11 35.87 -19.97
N ARG A 363 9.41 35.82 -19.65
CA ARG A 363 10.20 37.02 -19.32
C ARG A 363 10.40 37.99 -20.49
N SER A 364 10.18 37.57 -21.73
CA SER A 364 10.31 38.40 -22.94
C SER A 364 9.02 39.15 -23.30
N GLY A 365 7.86 38.65 -22.85
CA GLY A 365 6.58 39.32 -23.04
C GLY A 365 5.38 38.38 -23.01
N THR A 366 4.27 38.83 -23.59
CA THR A 366 3.06 38.02 -23.77
C THR A 366 2.71 37.99 -25.25
N VAL A 367 2.41 36.80 -25.76
CA VAL A 367 1.90 36.59 -27.12
C VAL A 367 0.52 35.94 -27.05
N GLU A 368 -0.31 36.25 -28.04
CA GLU A 368 -1.64 35.71 -28.19
C GLU A 368 -1.84 35.23 -29.64
N SER A 369 -2.47 34.08 -29.81
CA SER A 369 -2.81 33.55 -31.15
C SER A 369 -4.00 34.28 -31.77
N GLU A 370 -4.22 34.10 -33.07
CA GLU A 370 -5.54 34.38 -33.66
C GLU A 370 -6.63 33.50 -33.03
N THR A 371 -7.88 33.97 -33.11
CA THR A 371 -9.04 33.20 -32.63
C THR A 371 -9.36 32.08 -33.61
N ALA A 372 -9.28 30.83 -33.15
CA ALA A 372 -9.71 29.65 -33.88
C ALA A 372 -11.10 29.20 -33.43
N ARG A 373 -11.76 28.38 -34.24
CA ARG A 373 -13.14 27.91 -34.01
C ARG A 373 -13.28 26.42 -34.28
N PHE A 374 -14.19 25.77 -33.57
CA PHE A 374 -14.65 24.41 -33.84
C PHE A 374 -16.08 24.23 -33.33
N THR A 375 -16.80 23.27 -33.88
CA THR A 375 -18.17 22.92 -33.51
C THR A 375 -18.15 21.70 -32.60
N VAL A 376 -18.99 21.72 -31.57
CA VAL A 376 -19.22 20.59 -30.69
C VAL A 376 -20.62 20.05 -30.93
N GLU A 377 -20.71 18.76 -31.25
CA GLU A 377 -21.95 18.02 -31.41
C GLU A 377 -22.35 17.30 -30.11
N ALA A 378 -23.56 16.76 -30.10
CA ALA A 378 -23.99 15.88 -29.03
C ALA A 378 -23.10 14.63 -28.98
N GLY A 379 -22.76 14.18 -27.77
CA GLY A 379 -22.02 12.95 -27.51
C GLY A 379 -22.74 12.06 -26.50
N GLU A 380 -22.33 10.80 -26.43
CA GLU A 380 -22.93 9.77 -25.54
C GLU A 380 -22.25 9.69 -24.17
N LYS A 381 -21.09 10.33 -24.00
CA LYS A 381 -20.34 10.33 -22.74
C LYS A 381 -21.14 11.00 -21.61
N ARG A 382 -20.96 10.48 -20.40
CA ARG A 382 -21.73 10.90 -19.20
C ARG A 382 -21.27 12.23 -18.62
N GLY A 383 -20.03 12.63 -18.87
CA GLY A 383 -19.40 13.82 -18.31
C GLY A 383 -18.75 13.57 -16.95
N PHE A 384 -18.42 14.64 -16.23
CA PHE A 384 -17.67 14.57 -14.97
C PHE A 384 -18.56 14.11 -13.81
N VAL A 385 -17.94 13.51 -12.78
CA VAL A 385 -18.63 13.13 -11.54
C VAL A 385 -18.74 14.34 -10.60
N ARG A 386 -19.92 14.52 -10.01
CA ARG A 386 -20.32 15.68 -9.18
C ARG A 386 -21.00 15.22 -7.91
N ARG A 387 -21.01 16.06 -6.88
CA ARG A 387 -22.00 15.96 -5.80
C ARG A 387 -23.40 16.14 -6.40
N SER A 388 -24.36 15.34 -5.94
CA SER A 388 -25.75 15.55 -6.30
C SER A 388 -26.25 16.90 -5.75
N PRO A 389 -26.98 17.71 -6.54
CA PRO A 389 -27.63 18.91 -6.06
C PRO A 389 -28.91 18.60 -5.25
N ASP A 390 -29.50 17.42 -5.41
CA ASP A 390 -30.78 17.05 -4.79
C ASP A 390 -30.62 16.24 -3.50
N THR A 391 -29.47 15.59 -3.31
CA THR A 391 -29.19 14.77 -2.13
C THR A 391 -27.79 15.06 -1.60
N PRO A 392 -27.60 15.27 -0.28
CA PRO A 392 -26.29 15.64 0.26
C PRO A 392 -25.25 14.51 0.26
N TYR A 393 -25.68 13.25 0.11
CA TYR A 393 -24.86 12.06 0.39
C TYR A 393 -24.34 11.30 -0.83
N TYR A 394 -24.79 11.65 -2.04
CA TYR A 394 -24.51 10.87 -3.25
C TYR A 394 -23.99 11.72 -4.39
N LEU A 395 -23.50 11.03 -5.42
CA LEU A 395 -22.87 11.61 -6.59
C LEU A 395 -23.72 11.42 -7.85
N GLN A 396 -23.43 12.20 -8.89
CA GLN A 396 -24.01 12.07 -10.22
C GLN A 396 -23.02 12.44 -11.31
N TYR A 397 -23.28 12.01 -12.53
CA TYR A 397 -22.60 12.52 -13.72
C TYR A 397 -23.19 13.87 -14.14
N ASP A 398 -22.45 14.67 -14.92
CA ASP A 398 -22.95 15.94 -15.50
C ASP A 398 -24.21 15.75 -16.37
N ASN A 399 -24.40 14.58 -17.00
CA ASN A 399 -25.63 14.28 -17.75
C ASN A 399 -26.86 14.00 -16.85
N GLY A 400 -26.70 14.02 -15.52
CA GLY A 400 -27.77 13.82 -14.53
C GLY A 400 -28.02 12.37 -14.10
N GLN A 401 -27.32 11.39 -14.69
CA GLN A 401 -27.39 9.99 -14.26
C GLN A 401 -26.72 9.80 -12.89
N PRO A 402 -27.22 8.90 -12.02
CA PRO A 402 -26.60 8.61 -10.73
C PRO A 402 -25.18 8.03 -10.90
N TYR A 403 -24.30 8.35 -9.96
CA TYR A 403 -23.00 7.71 -9.79
C TYR A 403 -22.94 7.08 -8.40
N PHE A 404 -22.69 5.77 -8.36
CA PHE A 404 -22.42 5.01 -7.13
C PHE A 404 -21.09 4.28 -7.34
N ALA A 405 -20.12 4.51 -6.46
CA ALA A 405 -18.77 3.95 -6.64
C ALA A 405 -18.76 2.45 -6.31
N VAL A 406 -18.40 1.63 -7.29
CA VAL A 406 -18.15 0.19 -7.09
C VAL A 406 -16.74 -0.07 -7.59
N GLY A 407 -15.84 -0.47 -6.70
CA GLY A 407 -14.44 -0.64 -7.06
C GLY A 407 -13.54 -0.87 -5.86
N GLU A 408 -12.25 -0.65 -6.06
CA GLU A 408 -11.18 -1.02 -5.15
C GLU A 408 -10.00 -0.05 -5.23
N ASP A 409 -9.05 -0.18 -4.31
CA ASP A 409 -7.73 0.39 -4.46
C ASP A 409 -6.96 -0.33 -5.58
N VAL A 410 -6.12 0.40 -6.32
CA VAL A 410 -5.25 -0.09 -7.40
C VAL A 410 -4.02 0.79 -7.40
N CYS A 411 -3.38 0.87 -6.24
CA CYS A 411 -2.52 1.99 -5.89
C CYS A 411 -1.20 2.03 -6.67
N TRP A 412 -0.67 0.87 -7.07
CA TRP A 412 0.53 0.77 -7.90
C TRP A 412 0.64 -0.55 -8.66
N GLY A 413 1.45 -0.55 -9.71
CA GLY A 413 1.86 -1.78 -10.41
C GLY A 413 3.04 -2.48 -9.73
N GLY A 414 3.07 -3.81 -9.79
CA GLY A 414 4.18 -4.65 -9.33
C GLY A 414 5.38 -4.57 -10.27
N GLY A 415 6.18 -5.64 -10.41
CA GLY A 415 7.39 -5.63 -11.24
C GLY A 415 7.15 -5.17 -12.69
N ARG A 416 5.96 -5.42 -13.24
CA ARG A 416 5.59 -5.08 -14.62
C ARG A 416 5.08 -3.64 -14.81
N GLN A 417 5.09 -2.84 -13.74
CA GLN A 417 4.70 -1.42 -13.76
C GLN A 417 3.27 -1.22 -14.30
N THR A 418 3.05 -0.31 -15.26
CA THR A 418 1.70 -0.03 -15.75
C THR A 418 1.06 -1.23 -16.48
N LEU A 419 1.83 -2.27 -16.84
CA LEU A 419 1.29 -3.48 -17.48
C LEU A 419 0.34 -4.26 -16.57
N ASP A 420 0.47 -4.12 -15.26
CA ASP A 420 -0.46 -4.78 -14.35
C ASP A 420 -1.88 -4.19 -14.46
N TYR A 421 -1.98 -2.88 -14.74
CA TYR A 421 -3.27 -2.22 -14.97
C TYR A 421 -3.98 -2.74 -16.24
N ASP A 422 -3.23 -3.23 -17.24
CA ASP A 422 -3.77 -3.86 -18.46
C ASP A 422 -4.60 -5.12 -18.16
N LEU A 423 -4.39 -5.71 -16.98
CA LEU A 423 -5.17 -6.82 -16.49
C LEU A 423 -6.27 -6.34 -15.54
N TRP A 424 -5.93 -5.46 -14.60
CA TRP A 424 -6.84 -5.05 -13.53
C TRP A 424 -8.01 -4.22 -14.01
N PHE A 425 -7.78 -3.19 -14.83
CA PHE A 425 -8.85 -2.27 -15.23
C PHE A 425 -9.88 -2.94 -16.14
N PRO A 426 -9.50 -3.70 -17.18
CA PRO A 426 -10.47 -4.43 -17.98
C PRO A 426 -11.25 -5.46 -17.16
N ALA A 427 -10.61 -6.17 -16.23
CA ALA A 427 -11.28 -7.14 -15.37
C ALA A 427 -12.31 -6.47 -14.43
N LEU A 428 -11.91 -5.39 -13.77
CA LEU A 428 -12.79 -4.60 -12.90
C LEU A 428 -13.97 -3.99 -13.68
N GLY A 429 -13.68 -3.37 -14.82
CA GLY A 429 -14.69 -2.78 -15.72
C GLY A 429 -15.69 -3.82 -16.25
N ALA A 430 -15.20 -4.99 -16.67
CA ALA A 430 -16.03 -6.10 -17.13
C ALA A 430 -16.94 -6.65 -16.02
N ALA A 431 -16.49 -6.57 -14.77
CA ALA A 431 -17.28 -6.91 -13.59
C ALA A 431 -18.27 -5.83 -13.16
N GLY A 432 -18.38 -4.71 -13.89
CA GLY A 432 -19.27 -3.60 -13.53
C GLY A 432 -18.69 -2.64 -12.49
N GLY A 433 -17.42 -2.83 -12.09
CA GLY A 433 -16.67 -1.86 -11.32
C GLY A 433 -16.42 -0.59 -12.14
N ASN A 434 -16.56 0.56 -11.49
CA ASN A 434 -16.46 1.88 -12.10
C ASN A 434 -15.55 2.83 -11.31
N PHE A 435 -14.89 2.36 -10.26
CA PHE A 435 -14.06 3.17 -9.37
C PHE A 435 -12.69 2.51 -9.15
N ALA A 436 -11.66 3.33 -9.07
CA ALA A 436 -10.29 2.91 -8.75
C ALA A 436 -9.61 4.00 -7.94
N ARG A 437 -8.85 3.65 -6.91
CA ARG A 437 -7.96 4.60 -6.21
C ARG A 437 -6.50 4.34 -6.56
N ILE A 438 -5.76 5.38 -6.95
CA ILE A 438 -4.36 5.28 -7.41
C ILE A 438 -3.48 6.19 -6.56
N TRP A 439 -2.34 5.66 -6.12
CA TRP A 439 -1.32 6.44 -5.43
C TRP A 439 -0.27 6.99 -6.40
N LEU A 440 -0.04 8.30 -6.34
CA LEU A 440 1.01 8.97 -7.09
C LEU A 440 2.26 9.12 -6.22
N VAL A 441 3.00 8.03 -6.06
CA VAL A 441 4.13 7.90 -5.13
C VAL A 441 5.46 7.63 -5.85
N ARG A 442 6.58 7.73 -5.13
CA ARG A 442 7.94 7.69 -5.71
C ARG A 442 8.26 6.41 -6.52
N TRP A 443 7.57 5.30 -6.24
CA TRP A 443 7.66 4.05 -7.02
C TRP A 443 6.48 3.83 -7.98
N ASN A 444 5.53 4.77 -8.08
CA ASN A 444 4.38 4.68 -8.98
C ASN A 444 3.88 6.07 -9.41
N MET A 445 4.30 6.51 -10.60
CA MET A 445 3.73 7.66 -11.32
C MET A 445 3.77 9.03 -10.60
N ALA A 446 4.59 9.22 -9.54
CA ALA A 446 4.83 10.55 -8.99
C ALA A 446 5.53 11.47 -9.99
N LEU A 447 5.24 12.77 -9.91
CA LEU A 447 5.88 13.79 -10.74
C LEU A 447 7.28 14.19 -10.24
N GLU A 448 7.50 14.28 -8.93
CA GLU A 448 8.75 14.79 -8.37
C GLU A 448 9.25 13.89 -7.24
N TRP A 449 10.55 13.70 -7.17
CA TRP A 449 11.25 13.02 -6.09
C TRP A 449 12.75 13.34 -6.14
N ASN A 450 13.54 12.80 -5.21
CA ASN A 450 15.00 12.92 -5.21
C ASN A 450 15.63 12.10 -6.36
N PRO A 451 16.47 12.70 -7.22
CA PRO A 451 17.14 12.01 -8.33
C PRO A 451 18.17 10.95 -7.89
N ALA A 452 18.60 10.97 -6.63
CA ALA A 452 19.52 9.99 -6.04
C ALA A 452 18.81 8.82 -5.33
N ASP A 453 17.47 8.80 -5.30
CA ASP A 453 16.73 7.71 -4.66
C ASP A 453 16.66 6.47 -5.57
N THR A 454 17.22 5.37 -5.08
CA THR A 454 17.36 4.09 -5.79
C THR A 454 16.11 3.21 -5.73
N PHE A 455 15.14 3.52 -4.88
CA PHE A 455 13.87 2.78 -4.77
C PHE A 455 12.74 3.52 -5.49
N THR A 456 13.03 4.11 -6.64
CA THR A 456 12.06 4.92 -7.39
C THR A 456 11.78 4.33 -8.76
N ARG A 457 10.61 4.69 -9.31
CA ARG A 457 10.28 4.40 -10.70
C ARG A 457 10.06 5.70 -11.43
N GLY A 458 10.83 5.89 -12.48
CA GLY A 458 10.81 7.06 -13.33
C GLY A 458 12.04 7.95 -13.17
N LYS A 459 12.18 8.94 -14.04
CA LYS A 459 13.34 9.85 -14.03
C LYS A 459 13.03 11.14 -13.28
N PHE A 460 13.51 11.24 -12.05
CA PHE A 460 13.27 12.38 -11.14
C PHE A 460 14.37 13.45 -11.19
N TYR A 461 14.04 14.66 -10.71
CA TYR A 461 14.90 15.85 -10.80
C TYR A 461 14.84 16.80 -9.59
N GLY A 462 14.15 16.43 -8.51
CA GLY A 462 13.93 17.29 -7.34
C GLY A 462 12.63 18.11 -7.40
N ALA A 463 12.40 18.94 -6.37
CA ALA A 463 11.16 19.70 -6.22
C ALA A 463 10.97 20.72 -7.35
N GLY A 464 9.77 20.78 -7.92
CA GLY A 464 9.41 21.72 -8.98
C GLY A 464 9.94 21.35 -10.38
N LEU A 465 10.50 20.15 -10.54
CA LEU A 465 10.94 19.59 -11.83
C LEU A 465 10.35 18.18 -12.02
N TYR A 466 9.57 17.97 -13.08
CA TYR A 466 8.71 16.81 -13.19
C TYR A 466 9.23 15.68 -14.09
N SER A 467 8.98 14.43 -13.68
CA SER A 467 9.25 13.20 -14.41
C SER A 467 8.23 13.04 -15.54
N MET A 468 8.68 13.30 -16.78
CA MET A 468 7.81 13.21 -17.96
C MET A 468 7.46 11.77 -18.34
N ASP A 469 8.29 10.80 -17.99
CA ASP A 469 7.99 9.39 -18.21
C ASP A 469 6.89 8.90 -17.26
N ASN A 470 6.92 9.29 -15.97
CA ASN A 470 5.79 9.03 -15.07
C ASN A 470 4.53 9.80 -15.47
N ALA A 471 4.67 11.03 -15.95
CA ALA A 471 3.52 11.78 -16.45
C ALA A 471 2.86 11.06 -17.64
N ALA A 472 3.64 10.46 -18.53
CA ALA A 472 3.14 9.64 -19.64
C ALA A 472 2.55 8.29 -19.20
N ARG A 473 3.08 7.67 -18.13
CA ARG A 473 2.46 6.47 -17.52
C ARG A 473 1.06 6.77 -16.99
N LEU A 474 0.87 7.91 -16.32
CA LEU A 474 -0.45 8.29 -15.83
C LEU A 474 -1.43 8.60 -16.96
N ASP A 475 -0.96 9.19 -18.07
CA ASP A 475 -1.78 9.30 -19.29
C ASP A 475 -2.26 7.92 -19.76
N TYR A 476 -1.35 6.93 -19.83
CA TYR A 476 -1.69 5.56 -20.23
C TYR A 476 -2.73 4.91 -19.30
N VAL A 477 -2.53 5.02 -17.99
CA VAL A 477 -3.40 4.40 -16.99
C VAL A 477 -4.79 5.05 -17.00
N LEU A 478 -4.88 6.39 -17.04
CA LEU A 478 -6.16 7.08 -17.19
C LEU A 478 -6.82 6.75 -18.53
N ASP A 479 -6.02 6.52 -19.57
CA ASP A 479 -6.53 6.13 -20.86
C ASP A 479 -7.19 4.76 -20.87
N LEU A 480 -6.59 3.82 -20.14
CA LEU A 480 -7.12 2.50 -19.91
C LEU A 480 -8.35 2.53 -18.98
N ALA A 481 -8.34 3.39 -17.96
CA ALA A 481 -9.48 3.58 -17.06
C ALA A 481 -10.71 4.00 -17.85
N GLU A 482 -10.56 4.98 -18.75
CA GLU A 482 -11.63 5.42 -19.65
C GLU A 482 -12.18 4.28 -20.50
N LYS A 483 -11.31 3.51 -21.16
CA LYS A 483 -11.71 2.36 -21.98
C LYS A 483 -12.43 1.27 -21.18
N SER A 484 -12.11 1.16 -19.89
CA SER A 484 -12.69 0.19 -18.98
C SER A 484 -13.92 0.72 -18.22
N GLY A 485 -14.30 1.99 -18.42
CA GLY A 485 -15.42 2.62 -17.71
C GLY A 485 -15.13 2.94 -16.23
N VAL A 486 -13.85 2.92 -15.83
CA VAL A 486 -13.37 3.17 -14.47
C VAL A 486 -13.02 4.65 -14.27
N TYR A 487 -13.35 5.20 -13.10
CA TYR A 487 -13.08 6.57 -12.69
C TYR A 487 -12.10 6.55 -11.52
N CYS A 488 -11.02 7.32 -11.63
CA CYS A 488 -9.87 7.25 -10.73
C CYS A 488 -9.88 8.37 -9.68
N MET A 489 -9.79 8.02 -8.40
CA MET A 489 -9.32 8.93 -7.36
C MET A 489 -7.78 8.92 -7.36
N LEU A 490 -7.16 10.09 -7.41
CA LEU A 490 -5.71 10.23 -7.45
C LEU A 490 -5.19 10.77 -6.11
N ALA A 491 -4.48 9.94 -5.34
CA ALA A 491 -3.80 10.34 -4.12
C ALA A 491 -2.47 11.04 -4.46
N LEU A 492 -2.39 12.33 -4.14
CA LEU A 492 -1.33 13.23 -4.57
C LEU A 492 -0.07 13.23 -3.68
N GLY A 493 -0.16 12.53 -2.55
CA GLY A 493 0.91 12.29 -1.58
C GLY A 493 0.49 11.27 -0.53
N TYR A 494 1.45 10.76 0.26
CA TYR A 494 1.21 9.77 1.32
C TYR A 494 2.06 10.05 2.57
N HIS A 495 1.74 9.38 3.69
CA HIS A 495 2.38 9.57 4.99
C HIS A 495 3.90 9.45 4.97
N GLY A 496 4.46 8.51 4.22
CA GLY A 496 5.91 8.28 4.15
C GLY A 496 6.71 9.49 3.68
N GLU A 497 6.14 10.37 2.83
CA GLU A 497 6.84 11.56 2.32
C GLU A 497 7.22 12.57 3.42
N LEU A 498 6.47 12.57 4.52
CA LEU A 498 6.59 13.50 5.63
C LEU A 498 6.96 12.79 6.95
N LEU A 499 7.50 11.57 6.87
CA LEU A 499 7.98 10.80 8.02
C LEU A 499 9.51 10.74 8.03
N ASP A 500 10.11 11.12 9.16
CA ASP A 500 11.55 11.07 9.44
C ASP A 500 11.92 10.06 10.56
N ARG A 501 10.92 9.44 11.17
CA ARG A 501 11.04 8.38 12.17
C ARG A 501 10.67 7.02 11.57
N GLU A 502 11.30 5.96 12.07
CA GLU A 502 11.03 4.59 11.63
C GLU A 502 9.53 4.26 11.67
N SER A 503 8.97 3.86 10.54
CA SER A 503 7.63 3.30 10.41
C SER A 503 7.69 1.78 10.31
N TYR A 504 6.55 1.11 10.50
CA TYR A 504 6.47 -0.35 10.52
C TYR A 504 7.01 -1.00 9.24
N PHE A 505 6.70 -0.43 8.07
CA PHE A 505 7.16 -0.93 6.77
C PHE A 505 8.41 -0.21 6.24
N GLY A 506 9.09 0.60 7.05
CA GLY A 506 10.25 1.37 6.59
C GLY A 506 9.91 2.47 5.58
N GLU A 507 8.69 3.03 5.65
CA GLU A 507 8.16 3.98 4.68
C GLU A 507 8.64 5.42 4.91
N GLN A 508 9.38 5.67 5.99
CA GLN A 508 9.94 6.97 6.31
C GLN A 508 10.88 7.43 5.20
N CYS A 509 10.42 8.39 4.41
CA CYS A 509 11.09 8.85 3.21
C CYS A 509 11.51 10.32 3.28
N TRP A 510 11.44 10.96 4.46
CA TRP A 510 11.84 12.36 4.60
C TRP A 510 13.29 12.62 4.15
N VAL A 511 14.20 11.68 4.41
CA VAL A 511 15.62 11.79 4.02
C VAL A 511 15.79 11.89 2.50
N THR A 512 14.89 11.25 1.73
CA THR A 512 14.88 11.32 0.25
C THR A 512 13.78 12.23 -0.29
N SER A 513 13.05 12.95 0.57
CA SER A 513 12.01 13.88 0.13
C SER A 513 12.59 15.03 -0.68
N PRO A 514 11.98 15.42 -1.81
CA PRO A 514 12.44 16.56 -2.61
C PRO A 514 12.26 17.90 -1.88
N TYR A 515 11.43 17.96 -0.83
CA TYR A 515 11.23 19.16 -0.02
C TYR A 515 12.30 19.34 1.07
N ASN A 516 13.07 18.28 1.36
CA ASN A 516 14.15 18.34 2.34
C ASN A 516 15.31 19.20 1.83
N GLN A 517 15.81 20.10 2.68
CA GLN A 517 16.92 21.00 2.39
C GLN A 517 18.20 20.27 2.00
N ALA A 518 18.45 19.07 2.54
CA ALA A 518 19.59 18.24 2.15
C ALA A 518 19.54 17.80 0.68
N ASN A 519 18.34 17.78 0.08
CA ASN A 519 18.08 17.40 -1.31
C ASN A 519 17.80 18.62 -2.21
N GLY A 520 18.04 19.84 -1.71
CA GLY A 520 17.81 21.10 -2.43
C GLY A 520 16.42 21.71 -2.24
N GLY A 521 15.56 21.12 -1.40
CA GLY A 521 14.25 21.65 -1.04
C GLY A 521 14.29 22.78 0.01
N PRO A 522 13.14 23.39 0.34
CA PRO A 522 13.10 24.54 1.25
C PRO A 522 12.96 24.20 2.74
N CYS A 523 12.70 22.94 3.10
CA CYS A 523 12.31 22.54 4.46
C CYS A 523 13.45 21.86 5.22
N ALA A 524 13.72 22.27 6.46
CA ALA A 524 14.74 21.62 7.29
C ALA A 524 14.22 20.32 7.93
N LYS A 525 12.92 20.24 8.19
CA LYS A 525 12.22 19.11 8.81
C LYS A 525 10.80 18.94 8.25
N PRO A 526 10.12 17.79 8.45
CA PRO A 526 8.84 17.52 7.82
C PRO A 526 7.76 18.56 8.12
N GLU A 527 7.68 19.09 9.34
CA GLU A 527 6.62 20.03 9.73
C GLU A 527 6.71 21.38 8.99
N ASP A 528 7.91 21.75 8.53
CA ASP A 528 8.09 22.99 7.77
C ASP A 528 7.33 22.95 6.44
N PHE A 529 7.07 21.76 5.87
CA PHE A 529 6.29 21.59 4.64
C PHE A 529 4.94 22.30 4.70
N TRP A 530 4.29 22.27 5.87
CA TRP A 530 2.96 22.84 6.06
C TRP A 530 2.96 24.36 6.11
N THR A 531 4.07 25.02 6.45
CA THR A 531 4.10 26.46 6.73
C THR A 531 5.09 27.24 5.89
N ASN A 532 6.11 26.59 5.33
CA ASN A 532 7.12 27.21 4.50
C ASN A 532 6.48 27.76 3.20
N PRO A 533 6.59 29.08 2.93
CA PRO A 533 5.96 29.68 1.76
C PRO A 533 6.43 29.10 0.43
N GLU A 534 7.71 28.70 0.34
CA GLU A 534 8.28 28.11 -0.87
C GLU A 534 7.81 26.66 -1.05
N ALA A 535 7.67 25.88 0.04
CA ALA A 535 7.07 24.54 -0.04
C ALA A 535 5.62 24.61 -0.50
N ARG A 536 4.81 25.52 0.07
CA ARG A 536 3.43 25.77 -0.36
C ARG A 536 3.37 26.19 -1.84
N ARG A 537 4.30 27.05 -2.30
CA ARG A 537 4.41 27.47 -3.70
C ARG A 537 4.74 26.30 -4.63
N LEU A 538 5.75 25.49 -4.28
CA LEU A 538 6.14 24.30 -5.06
C LEU A 538 5.01 23.27 -5.13
N TYR A 539 4.27 23.06 -4.03
CA TYR A 539 3.11 22.18 -4.05
C TYR A 539 2.00 22.71 -4.98
N LYS A 540 1.74 24.03 -4.96
CA LYS A 540 0.80 24.66 -5.92
C LYS A 540 1.27 24.54 -7.38
N GLN A 541 2.57 24.61 -7.62
CA GLN A 541 3.15 24.35 -8.95
C GLN A 541 2.88 22.89 -9.38
N LYS A 542 3.02 21.92 -8.46
CA LYS A 542 2.70 20.51 -8.70
C LYS A 542 1.21 20.30 -9.02
N LEU A 543 0.32 20.88 -8.23
CA LEU A 543 -1.13 20.88 -8.48
C LEU A 543 -1.47 21.50 -9.84
N ARG A 544 -0.80 22.61 -10.20
CA ARG A 544 -0.97 23.28 -11.48
C ARG A 544 -0.67 22.34 -12.65
N TYR A 545 0.41 21.56 -12.57
CA TYR A 545 0.76 20.60 -13.60
C TYR A 545 -0.22 19.43 -13.68
N TYR A 546 -0.62 18.85 -12.54
CA TYR A 546 -1.65 17.81 -12.51
C TYR A 546 -2.96 18.27 -13.16
N VAL A 547 -3.41 19.49 -12.83
CA VAL A 547 -4.63 20.06 -13.42
C VAL A 547 -4.45 20.30 -14.93
N ALA A 548 -3.34 20.90 -15.34
CA ALA A 548 -3.09 21.22 -16.75
C ALA A 548 -3.11 19.95 -17.63
N ARG A 549 -2.52 18.86 -17.16
CA ARG A 549 -2.38 17.62 -17.93
C ARG A 549 -3.60 16.70 -17.80
N TYR A 550 -4.18 16.53 -16.60
CA TYR A 550 -5.14 15.46 -16.34
C TYR A 550 -6.58 15.92 -16.06
N ALA A 551 -6.82 17.17 -15.64
CA ALA A 551 -8.18 17.61 -15.32
C ALA A 551 -9.12 17.62 -16.54
N HIS A 552 -8.61 17.61 -17.77
CA HIS A 552 -9.49 17.44 -18.93
C HIS A 552 -10.27 16.11 -18.89
N SER A 553 -9.76 15.07 -18.24
CA SER A 553 -10.34 13.73 -18.26
C SER A 553 -11.53 13.61 -17.29
N PRO A 554 -12.75 13.30 -17.76
CA PRO A 554 -13.86 12.97 -16.88
C PRO A 554 -13.63 11.72 -16.02
N HIS A 555 -12.62 10.91 -16.37
CA HIS A 555 -12.23 9.70 -15.67
C HIS A 555 -11.24 9.95 -14.53
N VAL A 556 -10.83 11.20 -14.29
CA VAL A 556 -10.40 11.60 -12.95
C VAL A 556 -11.68 11.85 -12.16
N GLN A 557 -11.95 11.04 -11.13
CA GLN A 557 -13.10 11.24 -10.26
C GLN A 557 -12.83 12.37 -9.27
N SER A 558 -11.69 12.29 -8.61
CA SER A 558 -11.36 13.11 -7.45
C SER A 558 -9.85 13.26 -7.24
N TRP A 559 -9.50 14.38 -6.61
CA TRP A 559 -8.17 14.65 -6.09
C TRP A 559 -8.15 14.36 -4.59
N GLU A 560 -7.28 13.47 -4.14
CA GLU A 560 -7.03 13.24 -2.72
C GLU A 560 -5.68 13.85 -2.34
N PHE A 561 -5.66 14.80 -1.39
CA PHE A 561 -4.41 15.48 -1.03
C PHE A 561 -3.38 14.54 -0.42
N TRP A 562 -3.80 13.75 0.57
CA TRP A 562 -2.92 12.88 1.33
C TRP A 562 -3.58 11.55 1.65
N ASN A 563 -2.85 10.48 1.39
CA ASN A 563 -3.04 9.20 2.04
C ASN A 563 -2.55 9.25 3.50
N GLU A 564 -3.43 8.96 4.44
CA GLU A 564 -3.12 8.74 5.85
C GLU A 564 -2.33 9.83 6.59
N VAL A 565 -2.47 11.09 6.15
CA VAL A 565 -1.93 12.25 6.87
C VAL A 565 -3.07 13.10 7.43
N VAL A 566 -2.97 13.42 8.71
CA VAL A 566 -3.82 14.44 9.35
C VAL A 566 -3.22 15.82 9.06
N ALA A 567 -3.46 16.33 7.85
CA ALA A 567 -2.92 17.61 7.42
C ALA A 567 -3.58 18.80 8.17
N PRO A 568 -2.84 19.89 8.45
CA PRO A 568 -3.41 21.09 9.07
C PRO A 568 -4.57 21.68 8.27
N ALA A 569 -5.65 22.06 8.96
CA ALA A 569 -6.88 22.53 8.32
C ALA A 569 -6.69 23.82 7.49
N ASP A 570 -5.80 24.72 7.91
CA ASP A 570 -5.48 25.95 7.17
C ASP A 570 -4.77 25.63 5.84
N TRP A 571 -3.86 24.66 5.85
CA TRP A 571 -3.19 24.18 4.64
C TRP A 571 -4.19 23.53 3.69
N ILE A 572 -5.06 22.65 4.19
CA ILE A 572 -6.09 22.01 3.37
C ILE A 572 -7.05 23.06 2.78
N ALA A 573 -7.47 24.04 3.57
CA ALA A 573 -8.32 25.13 3.08
C ALA A 573 -7.67 25.91 1.94
N GLU A 574 -6.38 26.27 2.08
CA GLU A 574 -5.63 26.98 1.05
C GLU A 574 -5.47 26.14 -0.23
N MET A 575 -5.06 24.88 -0.10
CA MET A 575 -4.78 24.02 -1.26
C MET A 575 -6.07 23.60 -1.97
N ALA A 576 -7.14 23.31 -1.23
CA ALA A 576 -8.45 23.00 -1.81
C ALA A 576 -9.01 24.20 -2.58
N ALA A 577 -9.00 25.40 -1.99
CA ALA A 577 -9.46 26.61 -2.67
C ALA A 577 -8.62 26.93 -3.91
N TYR A 578 -7.30 26.78 -3.83
CA TYR A 578 -6.42 26.96 -4.98
C TYR A 578 -6.72 25.94 -6.08
N LEU A 579 -6.80 24.65 -5.74
CA LEU A 579 -7.11 23.58 -6.69
C LEU A 579 -8.44 23.83 -7.42
N LYS A 580 -9.50 24.19 -6.68
CA LYS A 580 -10.80 24.57 -7.25
C LYS A 580 -10.75 25.81 -8.14
N SER A 581 -9.81 26.74 -7.89
CA SER A 581 -9.65 27.96 -8.69
C SER A 581 -8.97 27.71 -10.04
N ILE A 582 -8.08 26.71 -10.11
CA ILE A 582 -7.31 26.39 -11.32
C ILE A 582 -7.91 25.25 -12.13
N ASP A 583 -8.69 24.36 -11.52
CA ASP A 583 -9.39 23.27 -12.20
C ASP A 583 -10.72 23.77 -12.78
N PRO A 584 -10.78 24.03 -14.12
CA PRO A 584 -11.98 24.60 -14.73
C PRO A 584 -13.16 23.62 -14.73
N TYR A 585 -12.88 22.34 -14.52
CA TYR A 585 -13.89 21.31 -14.41
C TYR A 585 -14.28 21.06 -12.97
N ARG A 586 -13.61 21.62 -11.95
CA ARG A 586 -13.97 21.47 -10.52
C ARG A 586 -14.18 20.02 -10.08
N HIS A 587 -13.23 19.12 -10.34
CA HIS A 587 -13.28 17.73 -9.85
C HIS A 587 -13.52 17.66 -8.35
N LEU A 588 -14.00 16.52 -7.87
CA LEU A 588 -14.17 16.30 -6.44
C LEU A 588 -12.82 16.37 -5.72
N VAL A 589 -12.80 16.85 -4.48
CA VAL A 589 -11.58 16.99 -3.66
C VAL A 589 -11.83 16.39 -2.28
N THR A 590 -10.85 15.61 -1.79
CA THR A 590 -10.86 14.98 -0.48
C THR A 590 -9.44 14.87 0.11
N THR A 591 -9.34 14.24 1.28
CA THR A 591 -8.13 13.72 1.92
C THR A 591 -8.50 12.45 2.69
N THR A 592 -7.56 11.62 3.14
CA THR A 592 -7.93 10.43 3.95
C THR A 592 -8.47 10.81 5.32
N TYR A 593 -7.67 11.49 6.15
CA TYR A 593 -8.02 11.82 7.54
C TYR A 593 -8.23 13.33 7.73
N GLY A 594 -9.19 13.66 8.58
CA GLY A 594 -9.54 15.03 8.89
C GLY A 594 -10.36 15.11 10.18
N TYR A 595 -10.26 16.26 10.85
CA TYR A 595 -11.13 16.63 11.96
C TYR A 595 -12.30 17.48 11.43
N PRO A 596 -13.30 17.83 12.27
CA PRO A 596 -14.42 18.67 11.83
C PRO A 596 -14.01 19.97 11.13
N GLU A 597 -12.87 20.56 11.47
CA GLU A 597 -12.35 21.77 10.82
C GLU A 597 -12.00 21.53 9.34
N VAL A 598 -11.56 20.32 8.97
CA VAL A 598 -11.28 19.92 7.58
C VAL A 598 -12.57 19.51 6.88
N TRP A 599 -13.37 18.65 7.51
CA TRP A 599 -14.59 18.12 6.89
C TRP A 599 -15.67 19.17 6.67
N ASN A 600 -15.66 20.28 7.40
CA ASN A 600 -16.57 21.40 7.17
C ASN A 600 -16.10 22.40 6.11
N LEU A 601 -14.89 22.26 5.54
CA LEU A 601 -14.41 23.17 4.49
C LEU A 601 -15.29 23.07 3.23
N PRO A 602 -15.64 24.19 2.58
CA PRO A 602 -16.55 24.20 1.44
C PRO A 602 -15.96 23.53 0.20
N ASP A 603 -14.62 23.54 0.05
CA ASP A 603 -13.91 22.99 -1.11
C ASP A 603 -13.48 21.53 -0.92
N ILE A 604 -13.85 20.89 0.21
CA ILE A 604 -13.78 19.44 0.42
C ILE A 604 -15.16 18.85 0.13
N ASP A 605 -15.27 17.99 -0.89
CA ASP A 605 -16.56 17.56 -1.41
C ASP A 605 -17.19 16.39 -0.65
N PHE A 606 -16.36 15.49 -0.13
CA PHE A 606 -16.79 14.32 0.62
C PHE A 606 -15.81 14.03 1.76
N THR A 607 -16.27 13.24 2.72
CA THR A 607 -15.43 12.76 3.83
C THR A 607 -14.95 11.35 3.55
N GLN A 608 -13.83 10.98 4.16
CA GLN A 608 -13.23 9.67 3.95
C GLN A 608 -12.67 9.12 5.25
N THR A 609 -12.59 7.79 5.33
CA THR A 609 -11.92 7.03 6.40
C THR A 609 -11.35 5.75 5.84
N HIS A 610 -10.37 5.16 6.52
CA HIS A 610 -9.93 3.78 6.29
C HIS A 610 -10.39 2.88 7.44
N MET A 611 -10.60 1.60 7.16
CA MET A 611 -11.02 0.62 8.15
C MET A 611 -10.23 -0.68 8.00
N TYR A 612 -9.30 -0.91 8.92
CA TYR A 612 -8.58 -2.18 9.01
C TYR A 612 -8.91 -2.87 10.33
N GLY A 613 -9.01 -4.20 10.29
CA GLY A 613 -8.91 -5.01 11.50
C GLY A 613 -7.45 -5.14 11.96
N THR A 614 -7.23 -6.01 12.94
CA THR A 614 -5.91 -6.43 13.42
C THR A 614 -5.79 -7.95 13.29
N GLY A 615 -6.20 -8.46 12.12
CA GLY A 615 -6.30 -9.90 11.85
C GLY A 615 -7.42 -10.55 12.66
N GLU A 616 -7.11 -11.65 13.34
CA GLU A 616 -8.06 -12.47 14.11
C GLU A 616 -8.77 -11.72 15.25
N GLN A 617 -8.33 -10.52 15.63
CA GLN A 617 -9.01 -9.73 16.66
C GLN A 617 -10.35 -9.12 16.18
N ARG A 618 -10.59 -9.07 14.86
CA ARG A 618 -11.86 -8.59 14.29
C ARG A 618 -12.36 -9.55 13.20
N HIS A 619 -13.35 -10.36 13.58
CA HIS A 619 -13.91 -11.40 12.70
C HIS A 619 -14.81 -10.84 11.57
N ASP A 620 -15.38 -9.65 11.74
CA ASP A 620 -16.22 -8.99 10.72
C ASP A 620 -16.03 -7.47 10.73
N GLY A 621 -15.66 -6.90 9.58
CA GLY A 621 -15.51 -5.46 9.38
C GLY A 621 -16.83 -4.74 9.09
N ALA A 622 -17.90 -5.46 8.70
CA ALA A 622 -19.16 -4.86 8.29
C ALA A 622 -19.78 -3.92 9.34
N PRO A 623 -19.86 -4.25 10.64
CA PRO A 623 -20.43 -3.35 11.64
C PRO A 623 -19.71 -2.00 11.72
N GLU A 624 -18.37 -2.01 11.59
CA GLU A 624 -17.57 -0.79 11.67
C GLU A 624 -17.71 0.07 10.42
N ILE A 625 -17.64 -0.52 9.22
CA ILE A 625 -17.91 0.19 7.97
C ILE A 625 -19.29 0.86 8.02
N ALA A 626 -20.29 0.13 8.53
CA ALA A 626 -21.64 0.66 8.69
C ALA A 626 -21.68 1.87 9.63
N ARG A 627 -20.94 1.80 10.74
CA ARG A 627 -20.83 2.88 11.74
C ARG A 627 -20.18 4.12 11.13
N LEU A 628 -19.02 3.97 10.49
CA LEU A 628 -18.27 5.06 9.85
C LEU A 628 -19.12 5.79 8.81
N CYS A 629 -19.82 5.05 7.94
CA CYS A 629 -20.70 5.64 6.94
C CYS A 629 -21.84 6.47 7.56
N ARG A 630 -22.49 5.94 8.61
CA ARG A 630 -23.57 6.68 9.29
C ARG A 630 -23.05 7.92 9.99
N GLU A 631 -22.03 7.79 10.84
CA GLU A 631 -21.54 8.90 11.65
C GLU A 631 -21.03 10.06 10.79
N HIS A 632 -20.23 9.78 9.77
CA HIS A 632 -19.70 10.85 8.91
C HIS A 632 -20.78 11.54 8.09
N THR A 633 -21.73 10.78 7.52
CA THR A 633 -22.83 11.40 6.75
C THR A 633 -23.75 12.22 7.65
N GLU A 634 -24.05 11.76 8.87
CA GLU A 634 -24.89 12.46 9.85
C GLU A 634 -24.19 13.69 10.41
N GLN A 635 -22.91 13.60 10.73
CA GLN A 635 -22.14 14.69 11.33
C GLN A 635 -21.84 15.82 10.33
N PHE A 636 -21.52 15.50 9.08
CA PHE A 636 -21.00 16.49 8.12
C PHE A 636 -21.96 16.86 6.99
N GLY A 637 -23.05 16.11 6.77
CA GLY A 637 -23.99 16.40 5.68
C GLY A 637 -23.34 16.34 4.29
N LYS A 638 -22.33 15.48 4.13
CA LYS A 638 -21.56 15.26 2.89
C LYS A 638 -21.58 13.78 2.52
N PRO A 639 -21.27 13.41 1.27
CA PRO A 639 -20.99 12.03 0.92
C PRO A 639 -19.84 11.50 1.80
N HIS A 640 -19.86 10.20 2.06
CA HIS A 640 -18.80 9.51 2.78
C HIS A 640 -18.32 8.30 1.98
N PHE A 641 -17.02 8.07 2.01
CA PHE A 641 -16.39 6.94 1.35
C PHE A 641 -15.41 6.24 2.28
N VAL A 642 -15.51 4.91 2.39
CA VAL A 642 -14.47 4.11 3.03
C VAL A 642 -13.42 3.84 1.97
N GLY A 643 -12.35 4.64 2.02
CA GLY A 643 -11.33 4.76 0.97
C GLY A 643 -10.34 3.61 0.92
N GLU A 644 -10.21 2.88 2.03
CA GLU A 644 -9.48 1.62 2.15
C GLU A 644 -10.16 0.75 3.22
N PHE A 645 -10.19 -0.55 3.01
CA PHE A 645 -10.44 -1.52 4.07
C PHE A 645 -9.75 -2.87 3.84
N GLY A 646 -9.59 -3.63 4.92
CA GLY A 646 -9.00 -4.97 4.92
C GLY A 646 -9.14 -5.69 6.27
N ILE A 647 -8.87 -6.99 6.28
CA ILE A 647 -8.87 -7.83 7.50
C ILE A 647 -7.77 -7.39 8.47
N ASP A 648 -6.61 -7.09 7.93
CA ASP A 648 -5.42 -6.60 8.63
C ASP A 648 -4.82 -5.48 7.79
N TRP A 649 -3.96 -4.65 8.39
CA TRP A 649 -3.11 -3.71 7.67
C TRP A 649 -1.70 -4.29 7.46
N GLN A 650 -1.29 -5.29 8.25
CA GLN A 650 0.05 -5.90 8.21
C GLN A 650 0.21 -6.99 7.15
N LYS A 651 -0.88 -7.70 6.83
CA LYS A 651 -0.89 -8.87 5.95
C LYS A 651 -2.01 -8.78 4.93
N SER A 652 -1.81 -9.42 3.78
CA SER A 652 -2.84 -9.46 2.74
C SER A 652 -4.09 -10.19 3.23
N ASP A 653 -5.28 -9.74 2.82
CA ASP A 653 -6.50 -10.53 2.97
C ASP A 653 -6.33 -11.94 2.38
N GLY A 654 -5.51 -12.10 1.33
CA GLY A 654 -5.19 -13.40 0.75
C GLY A 654 -4.35 -14.33 1.65
N ASP A 655 -3.69 -13.80 2.68
CA ASP A 655 -3.01 -14.60 3.71
C ASP A 655 -4.01 -15.13 4.75
N HIS A 656 -5.06 -14.36 5.04
CA HIS A 656 -6.13 -14.74 5.96
C HIS A 656 -7.22 -15.61 5.29
N ASP A 657 -7.41 -15.45 3.98
CA ASP A 657 -8.32 -16.21 3.13
C ASP A 657 -7.57 -16.82 1.93
N PRO A 658 -6.70 -17.83 2.16
CA PRO A 658 -5.93 -18.46 1.10
C PRO A 658 -6.80 -19.23 0.11
N GLN A 659 -8.03 -19.60 0.46
CA GLN A 659 -8.99 -20.27 -0.41
C GLN A 659 -9.69 -19.29 -1.36
N GLY A 660 -9.70 -17.99 -1.05
CA GLY A 660 -10.37 -16.98 -1.87
C GLY A 660 -11.89 -17.06 -1.75
N HIS A 661 -12.41 -17.20 -0.54
CA HIS A 661 -13.85 -17.13 -0.26
C HIS A 661 -14.45 -15.76 -0.55
N GLY A 662 -13.70 -14.66 -0.39
CA GLY A 662 -14.17 -13.31 -0.74
C GLY A 662 -15.10 -12.65 0.29
N ILE A 663 -15.35 -13.28 1.44
CA ILE A 663 -16.41 -12.84 2.38
C ILE A 663 -16.12 -11.47 3.00
N ASN A 664 -14.86 -11.13 3.29
CA ASN A 664 -14.53 -9.78 3.80
C ASN A 664 -14.84 -8.70 2.76
N LEU A 665 -14.42 -8.91 1.51
CA LEU A 665 -14.73 -8.04 0.38
C LEU A 665 -16.23 -7.87 0.22
N HIS A 666 -16.95 -8.98 0.16
CA HIS A 666 -18.41 -9.03 0.06
C HIS A 666 -19.10 -8.20 1.15
N ASN A 667 -18.81 -8.51 2.41
CA ASN A 667 -19.43 -7.86 3.56
C ASN A 667 -19.11 -6.36 3.62
N GLY A 668 -17.90 -5.94 3.24
CA GLY A 668 -17.52 -4.53 3.18
C GLY A 668 -18.29 -3.74 2.11
N LEU A 669 -18.44 -4.32 0.91
CA LEU A 669 -19.20 -3.76 -0.20
C LEU A 669 -20.67 -3.53 0.18
N TRP A 670 -21.35 -4.57 0.67
CA TRP A 670 -22.76 -4.51 1.02
C TRP A 670 -23.04 -3.67 2.26
N SER A 671 -22.14 -3.71 3.27
CA SER A 671 -22.29 -2.91 4.48
C SER A 671 -22.23 -1.41 4.20
N SER A 672 -21.28 -0.98 3.37
CA SER A 672 -21.15 0.43 2.97
C SER A 672 -22.41 0.92 2.25
N MET A 673 -22.90 0.14 1.27
CA MET A 673 -24.13 0.46 0.54
C MET A 673 -25.35 0.57 1.46
N ALA A 674 -25.54 -0.41 2.34
CA ALA A 674 -26.69 -0.45 3.26
C ALA A 674 -26.64 0.61 4.37
N SER A 675 -25.52 1.35 4.48
CA SER A 675 -25.25 2.28 5.57
C SER A 675 -24.93 3.71 5.12
N ARG A 676 -25.32 4.06 3.89
CA ARG A 676 -25.21 5.42 3.30
C ARG A 676 -23.79 5.80 2.83
N GLY A 677 -22.92 4.83 2.56
CA GLY A 677 -21.72 5.09 1.78
C GLY A 677 -22.09 5.54 0.36
N MET A 678 -21.27 6.41 -0.25
CA MET A 678 -21.48 6.85 -1.64
C MET A 678 -21.10 5.79 -2.69
N GLY A 679 -20.69 4.61 -2.21
CA GLY A 679 -20.24 3.45 -2.95
C GLY A 679 -20.08 2.23 -2.05
N GLY A 680 -19.60 1.12 -2.59
CA GLY A 680 -18.98 0.06 -1.80
C GLY A 680 -17.69 0.56 -1.15
N ALA A 681 -17.29 -0.02 -0.01
CA ALA A 681 -15.97 0.25 0.56
C ALA A 681 -14.87 -0.22 -0.42
N ALA A 682 -13.75 0.50 -0.52
CA ALA A 682 -12.66 0.14 -1.42
C ALA A 682 -11.68 -0.80 -0.72
N ILE A 683 -11.58 -2.04 -1.19
CA ILE A 683 -10.66 -3.04 -0.62
C ILE A 683 -9.22 -2.68 -0.98
N TRP A 684 -8.32 -2.77 0.00
CA TRP A 684 -6.91 -2.44 -0.18
C TRP A 684 -6.12 -3.50 -0.95
N TYR A 685 -6.52 -4.78 -0.88
CA TYR A 685 -5.71 -5.90 -1.37
C TYR A 685 -6.02 -6.31 -2.82
N TRP A 686 -5.89 -5.40 -3.79
CA TRP A 686 -6.18 -5.70 -5.19
C TRP A 686 -5.19 -6.68 -5.83
N ASP A 687 -3.90 -6.54 -5.51
CA ASP A 687 -2.80 -7.31 -6.08
C ASP A 687 -2.44 -8.56 -5.28
N GLY A 688 -2.77 -8.57 -3.99
CA GLY A 688 -2.56 -9.71 -3.08
C GLY A 688 -3.77 -10.61 -2.86
N TYR A 689 -4.99 -10.17 -3.21
CA TYR A 689 -6.22 -10.90 -2.92
C TYR A 689 -7.21 -10.90 -4.09
N VAL A 690 -7.72 -9.74 -4.52
CA VAL A 690 -8.81 -9.67 -5.51
C VAL A 690 -8.40 -10.25 -6.86
N HIS A 691 -7.31 -9.74 -7.46
CA HIS A 691 -6.86 -10.22 -8.75
C HIS A 691 -6.34 -11.67 -8.70
N PRO A 692 -5.44 -12.06 -7.76
CA PRO A 692 -4.92 -13.42 -7.71
C PRO A 692 -5.98 -14.50 -7.42
N LYS A 693 -7.03 -14.16 -6.66
CA LYS A 693 -8.14 -15.08 -6.33
C LYS A 693 -9.36 -14.91 -7.25
N ASN A 694 -9.30 -14.02 -8.23
CA ASN A 694 -10.37 -13.74 -9.19
C ASN A 694 -11.73 -13.39 -8.52
N LEU A 695 -11.70 -12.46 -7.56
CA LEU A 695 -12.86 -12.06 -6.76
C LEU A 695 -13.72 -10.95 -7.39
N TYR A 696 -13.47 -10.60 -8.65
CA TYR A 696 -14.19 -9.52 -9.33
C TYR A 696 -15.72 -9.70 -9.37
N HIS A 697 -16.21 -10.94 -9.26
CA HIS A 697 -17.64 -11.24 -9.24
C HIS A 697 -18.39 -10.58 -8.08
N GLU A 698 -17.70 -10.26 -6.98
CA GLU A 698 -18.28 -9.51 -5.85
C GLU A 698 -18.73 -8.09 -6.27
N PHE A 699 -17.92 -7.42 -7.12
CA PHE A 699 -18.31 -6.13 -7.70
C PHE A 699 -19.51 -6.27 -8.64
N THR A 700 -19.59 -7.36 -9.40
CA THR A 700 -20.74 -7.62 -10.30
C THR A 700 -22.04 -7.72 -9.52
N ALA A 701 -22.02 -8.38 -8.37
CA ALA A 701 -23.20 -8.56 -7.55
C ALA A 701 -23.72 -7.22 -7.03
N LEU A 702 -22.83 -6.39 -6.44
CA LEU A 702 -23.21 -5.07 -5.96
C LEU A 702 -23.64 -4.14 -7.11
N ALA A 703 -22.90 -4.12 -8.23
CA ALA A 703 -23.20 -3.27 -9.38
C ALA A 703 -24.60 -3.56 -9.96
N ARG A 704 -24.98 -4.84 -10.05
CA ARG A 704 -26.34 -5.24 -10.47
C ARG A 704 -27.41 -4.78 -9.49
N PHE A 705 -27.16 -4.93 -8.19
CA PHE A 705 -28.13 -4.50 -7.17
C PHE A 705 -28.29 -2.97 -7.12
N ALA A 706 -27.19 -2.22 -7.16
CA ALA A 706 -27.18 -0.77 -7.02
C ALA A 706 -27.51 0.01 -8.31
N GLY A 707 -27.39 -0.62 -9.48
CA GLY A 707 -27.37 0.06 -10.79
C GLY A 707 -28.69 0.68 -11.24
N ASP A 708 -29.83 0.25 -10.72
CA ASP A 708 -31.17 0.78 -11.06
C ASP A 708 -31.70 1.79 -10.02
N ILE A 709 -30.89 2.14 -9.01
CA ILE A 709 -31.26 3.06 -7.95
C ILE A 709 -30.88 4.48 -8.34
N LEU A 710 -31.85 5.41 -8.19
CA LEU A 710 -31.64 6.83 -8.43
C LEU A 710 -31.00 7.50 -7.21
N TRP A 711 -29.77 7.09 -6.87
CA TRP A 711 -29.02 7.56 -5.70
C TRP A 711 -28.97 9.08 -5.58
N ASN A 712 -28.85 9.77 -6.72
CA ASN A 712 -28.78 11.23 -6.78
C ASN A 712 -30.12 11.94 -6.56
N LYS A 713 -31.26 11.24 -6.55
CA LYS A 713 -32.60 11.82 -6.37
C LYS A 713 -33.27 11.39 -5.07
N LEU A 714 -32.84 10.28 -4.48
CA LEU A 714 -33.48 9.66 -3.35
C LEU A 714 -32.81 10.09 -2.05
N ALA A 715 -33.57 10.81 -1.21
CA ALA A 715 -33.12 11.24 0.11
C ALA A 715 -33.22 10.08 1.13
N PHE A 716 -32.25 9.17 1.08
CA PHE A 716 -32.21 8.00 1.97
C PHE A 716 -31.93 8.37 3.43
N ARG A 717 -32.85 7.97 4.31
CA ARG A 717 -32.64 7.84 5.76
C ARG A 717 -32.14 6.43 6.10
N ILE A 718 -31.54 6.24 7.27
CA ILE A 718 -31.25 4.89 7.76
C ILE A 718 -32.58 4.19 8.02
N ALA A 719 -32.70 2.95 7.58
CA ALA A 719 -33.89 2.15 7.80
C ALA A 719 -34.01 1.82 9.30
N GLU A 720 -35.17 2.14 9.87
CA GLU A 720 -35.50 1.76 11.23
C GLU A 720 -36.19 0.39 11.21
N VAL A 721 -35.56 -0.60 11.84
CA VAL A 721 -36.04 -1.99 11.88
C VAL A 721 -36.13 -2.50 13.31
N SER A 722 -37.17 -3.29 13.62
CA SER A 722 -37.23 -4.00 14.90
C SER A 722 -36.19 -5.13 14.95
N MET A 723 -35.80 -5.54 16.16
CA MET A 723 -34.99 -6.76 16.32
C MET A 723 -35.69 -7.95 15.65
N PRO A 724 -34.99 -8.75 14.81
CA PRO A 724 -35.58 -9.93 14.20
C PRO A 724 -36.00 -10.97 15.24
N THR A 725 -37.13 -11.60 14.96
CA THR A 725 -37.72 -12.65 15.79
C THR A 725 -37.93 -13.94 15.02
N VAL A 726 -37.74 -15.08 15.67
CA VAL A 726 -37.97 -16.43 15.09
C VAL A 726 -39.08 -17.15 15.84
N GLU A 727 -39.77 -18.04 15.14
CA GLU A 727 -40.76 -18.92 15.77
C GLU A 727 -40.04 -19.98 16.62
N VAL A 728 -40.42 -20.09 17.90
CA VAL A 728 -39.86 -21.08 18.84
C VAL A 728 -40.97 -21.87 19.51
N ALA A 729 -40.67 -23.13 19.83
CA ALA A 729 -41.60 -23.97 20.55
C ALA A 729 -41.81 -23.46 22.00
N PRO A 730 -43.01 -23.64 22.58
CA PRO A 730 -43.21 -23.36 23.99
C PRO A 730 -42.22 -24.15 24.86
N GLY A 731 -41.56 -23.47 25.79
CA GLY A 731 -40.58 -24.10 26.70
C GLY A 731 -39.16 -24.23 26.15
N THR A 732 -38.86 -23.70 24.96
CA THR A 732 -37.48 -23.62 24.47
C THR A 732 -36.59 -22.88 25.48
N PRO A 733 -35.42 -23.44 25.87
CA PRO A 733 -34.49 -22.80 26.78
C PRO A 733 -33.97 -21.46 26.24
N TRP A 734 -33.59 -20.57 27.15
CA TRP A 734 -32.88 -19.35 26.78
C TRP A 734 -31.50 -19.67 26.22
N ARG A 735 -31.05 -18.87 25.25
CA ARG A 735 -29.79 -19.04 24.54
C ARG A 735 -28.66 -18.28 25.22
N ASP A 736 -27.44 -18.62 24.85
CA ASP A 736 -26.24 -17.90 25.25
C ASP A 736 -26.07 -16.65 24.38
N LEU A 737 -25.68 -15.53 24.99
CA LEU A 737 -25.31 -14.30 24.29
C LEU A 737 -23.82 -14.04 24.48
N THR A 738 -23.05 -14.01 23.40
CA THR A 738 -21.65 -13.59 23.43
C THR A 738 -21.53 -12.21 22.80
N VAL A 739 -20.88 -11.27 23.50
CA VAL A 739 -20.60 -9.92 23.00
C VAL A 739 -19.11 -9.61 23.06
N GLN A 740 -18.61 -8.96 22.01
CA GLN A 740 -17.27 -8.40 21.97
C GLN A 740 -17.29 -6.95 22.48
N PRO A 741 -16.21 -6.47 23.12
CA PRO A 741 -16.07 -5.07 23.44
C PRO A 741 -16.06 -4.19 22.19
N PRO A 742 -16.87 -3.11 22.15
CA PRO A 742 -16.95 -2.23 20.99
C PRO A 742 -15.72 -1.32 20.82
N MET A 743 -14.89 -1.18 21.85
CA MET A 743 -13.66 -0.38 21.81
C MET A 743 -12.43 -1.23 22.13
N GLY A 744 -11.31 -0.93 21.46
CA GLY A 744 -9.99 -1.44 21.80
C GLY A 744 -9.28 -0.56 22.83
N TRP A 745 -8.00 -0.26 22.59
CA TRP A 745 -7.17 0.60 23.46
C TRP A 745 -7.75 2.00 23.62
N GLY A 746 -7.85 2.47 24.87
CA GLY A 746 -8.30 3.81 25.19
C GLY A 746 -9.25 3.84 26.39
N THR A 747 -9.62 5.05 26.82
CA THR A 747 -10.54 5.23 27.94
C THR A 747 -11.97 4.91 27.52
N ALA A 748 -12.60 3.95 28.22
CA ALA A 748 -14.02 3.67 28.06
C ALA A 748 -14.86 4.95 28.28
N THR A 749 -15.83 5.18 27.41
CA THR A 749 -16.73 6.34 27.47
C THR A 749 -18.02 6.04 28.24
N GLY A 750 -18.25 4.76 28.59
CA GLY A 750 -19.35 4.29 29.42
C GLY A 750 -18.92 3.15 30.36
N THR A 751 -19.63 2.99 31.48
CA THR A 751 -19.31 2.00 32.53
C THR A 751 -20.47 1.15 33.00
N GLU A 752 -21.71 1.54 32.69
CA GLU A 752 -22.91 0.80 33.10
C GLU A 752 -23.74 0.43 31.88
N PHE A 753 -23.97 -0.86 31.70
CA PHE A 753 -24.69 -1.39 30.56
C PHE A 753 -25.76 -2.37 31.02
N THR A 754 -26.85 -2.46 30.26
CA THR A 754 -27.93 -3.42 30.47
C THR A 754 -27.98 -4.37 29.29
N VAL A 755 -27.84 -5.66 29.57
CA VAL A 755 -28.01 -6.75 28.62
C VAL A 755 -29.51 -6.99 28.46
N GLN A 756 -30.05 -6.63 27.30
CA GLN A 756 -31.46 -6.83 27.00
C GLN A 756 -31.74 -8.29 26.59
N PRO A 757 -32.96 -8.81 26.86
CA PRO A 757 -33.37 -10.13 26.42
C PRO A 757 -33.27 -10.39 24.91
N ASP A 758 -33.20 -9.33 24.11
CA ASP A 758 -33.09 -9.38 22.65
C ASP A 758 -31.64 -9.36 22.15
N GLY A 759 -30.66 -9.39 23.06
CA GLY A 759 -29.24 -9.40 22.75
C GLY A 759 -28.59 -8.02 22.68
N ARG A 760 -29.36 -6.92 22.74
CA ARG A 760 -28.79 -5.57 22.74
C ARG A 760 -28.12 -5.23 24.06
N ILE A 761 -26.98 -4.56 23.98
CA ILE A 761 -26.30 -3.96 25.13
C ILE A 761 -26.66 -2.47 25.17
N ALA A 762 -27.50 -2.08 26.13
CA ALA A 762 -27.99 -0.72 26.28
C ALA A 762 -27.20 0.05 27.34
N GLY A 763 -26.69 1.23 27.00
CA GLY A 763 -25.96 2.12 27.91
C GLY A 763 -25.49 3.37 27.18
N GLU A 764 -25.08 4.40 27.93
CA GLU A 764 -24.42 5.57 27.36
C GLU A 764 -22.92 5.32 27.22
N GLY A 765 -22.34 5.72 26.09
CA GLY A 765 -20.93 5.47 25.78
C GLY A 765 -20.63 4.03 25.39
N ALA A 766 -19.36 3.66 25.43
CA ALA A 766 -18.84 2.37 25.01
C ALA A 766 -17.77 1.86 25.99
N TYR A 767 -17.73 0.55 26.18
CA TYR A 767 -16.75 -0.12 27.03
C TYR A 767 -15.57 -0.64 26.20
N SER A 768 -14.40 -0.69 26.84
CA SER A 768 -13.14 -1.13 26.23
C SER A 768 -12.89 -2.61 26.48
N SER A 769 -12.16 -3.25 25.57
CA SER A 769 -11.55 -4.56 25.82
C SER A 769 -10.54 -4.51 26.96
N PHE A 770 -10.00 -3.35 27.33
CA PHE A 770 -9.03 -3.19 28.40
C PHE A 770 -9.68 -2.90 29.75
N LEU A 771 -9.30 -3.67 30.77
CA LEU A 771 -9.53 -3.36 32.18
C LEU A 771 -8.22 -2.85 32.82
N TYR A 772 -8.16 -1.54 33.05
CA TYR A 772 -6.99 -0.88 33.62
C TYR A 772 -7.01 -0.86 35.16
N SER A 773 -5.84 -1.03 35.78
CA SER A 773 -5.68 -0.99 37.23
C SER A 773 -5.59 0.45 37.79
N PRO A 774 -5.57 0.64 39.12
CA PRO A 774 -5.34 1.96 39.73
C PRO A 774 -4.02 2.64 39.33
N ALA A 775 -3.05 1.91 38.76
CA ALA A 775 -1.82 2.49 38.21
C ALA A 775 -2.06 3.35 36.95
N LYS A 776 -3.23 3.21 36.31
CA LYS A 776 -3.67 3.98 35.13
C LYS A 776 -4.96 4.74 35.44
N PRO A 777 -4.89 5.78 36.31
CA PRO A 777 -6.08 6.43 36.87
C PRO A 777 -6.90 7.19 35.84
N ASN A 778 -6.30 7.62 34.72
CA ASN A 778 -7.01 8.37 33.68
C ASN A 778 -7.92 7.45 32.86
N GLU A 779 -7.48 6.21 32.63
CA GLU A 779 -8.12 5.20 31.81
C GLU A 779 -9.01 4.25 32.62
N ARG A 780 -8.68 4.00 33.89
CA ARG A 780 -9.41 3.05 34.75
C ARG A 780 -10.88 3.41 34.88
N ARG A 781 -11.71 2.48 34.45
CA ARG A 781 -13.17 2.54 34.52
C ARG A 781 -13.70 1.15 34.88
N PRO A 782 -14.13 0.89 36.12
CA PRO A 782 -14.82 -0.35 36.47
C PRO A 782 -16.08 -0.51 35.60
N LEU A 783 -16.36 -1.74 35.16
CA LEU A 783 -17.42 -2.04 34.20
C LEU A 783 -18.53 -2.82 34.90
N SER A 784 -19.78 -2.48 34.63
CA SER A 784 -20.94 -3.18 35.17
C SER A 784 -21.97 -3.53 34.10
N PHE A 785 -22.44 -4.77 34.14
CA PHE A 785 -23.55 -5.28 33.33
C PHE A 785 -24.75 -5.61 34.23
N ARG A 786 -25.91 -5.07 33.91
CA ARG A 786 -27.20 -5.51 34.44
C ARG A 786 -27.79 -6.53 33.48
N VAL A 787 -28.16 -7.70 33.96
CA VAL A 787 -28.71 -8.78 33.15
C VAL A 787 -29.85 -9.45 33.88
N ASN A 788 -30.87 -9.88 33.12
CA ASN A 788 -31.93 -10.75 33.63
C ASN A 788 -31.73 -12.15 33.06
N CYS A 789 -31.63 -13.16 33.92
CA CYS A 789 -31.45 -14.56 33.52
C CYS A 789 -32.62 -15.38 34.08
N PRO A 790 -33.75 -15.50 33.35
CA PRO A 790 -35.00 -16.05 33.88
C PRO A 790 -34.93 -17.51 34.34
N GLN A 791 -34.01 -18.30 33.78
CA GLN A 791 -33.81 -19.72 34.08
C GLN A 791 -32.55 -19.97 34.92
N GLY A 792 -31.84 -18.92 35.33
CA GLY A 792 -30.46 -19.02 35.79
C GLY A 792 -29.50 -19.30 34.63
N GLY A 793 -28.20 -19.16 34.87
CA GLY A 793 -27.20 -19.25 33.81
C GLY A 793 -25.78 -19.05 34.34
N GLN A 794 -24.89 -18.57 33.48
CA GLN A 794 -23.53 -18.19 33.84
C GLN A 794 -23.11 -16.91 33.14
N PHE A 795 -22.31 -16.11 33.81
CA PHE A 795 -21.52 -15.08 33.15
C PHE A 795 -20.11 -15.61 32.95
N VAL A 796 -19.60 -15.54 31.72
CA VAL A 796 -18.26 -15.96 31.35
C VAL A 796 -17.51 -14.76 30.77
N LEU A 797 -16.31 -14.55 31.29
CA LEU A 797 -15.33 -13.59 30.79
C LEU A 797 -14.21 -14.37 30.11
N HIS A 798 -13.92 -14.04 28.85
CA HIS A 798 -12.78 -14.60 28.14
C HIS A 798 -11.57 -13.68 28.28
N ALA A 799 -10.64 -14.04 29.15
CA ALA A 799 -9.42 -13.30 29.41
C ALA A 799 -8.39 -13.59 28.32
N ASP A 800 -7.87 -12.54 27.69
CA ASP A 800 -6.91 -12.64 26.60
C ASP A 800 -5.51 -12.21 27.09
N THR A 801 -5.05 -11.02 26.71
CA THR A 801 -3.68 -10.56 26.98
C THR A 801 -3.57 -9.79 28.29
N VAL A 802 -2.57 -10.13 29.11
CA VAL A 802 -2.23 -9.46 30.38
C VAL A 802 -0.86 -8.81 30.29
N SER A 803 -0.75 -7.53 30.69
CA SER A 803 0.52 -6.81 30.80
C SER A 803 1.07 -6.89 32.21
N ALA A 804 2.25 -7.48 32.37
CA ALA A 804 2.97 -7.73 33.63
C ALA A 804 2.18 -8.52 34.69
N ARG A 805 1.10 -7.93 35.20
CA ARG A 805 0.22 -8.46 36.24
C ARG A 805 -1.13 -7.75 36.18
N ALA A 806 -2.22 -8.44 36.47
CA ALA A 806 -3.53 -7.85 36.72
C ALA A 806 -4.27 -8.62 37.81
N VAL A 807 -4.95 -7.93 38.72
CA VAL A 807 -5.78 -8.56 39.76
C VAL A 807 -7.23 -8.26 39.45
N VAL A 808 -7.91 -9.19 38.77
CA VAL A 808 -9.30 -9.00 38.35
C VAL A 808 -10.23 -9.51 39.42
N GLN A 809 -11.20 -8.69 39.79
CA GLN A 809 -12.32 -9.07 40.64
C GLN A 809 -13.61 -9.03 39.83
N VAL A 810 -14.38 -10.11 39.89
CA VAL A 810 -15.76 -10.16 39.41
C VAL A 810 -16.69 -10.23 40.62
N SER A 811 -17.64 -9.31 40.67
CA SER A 811 -18.66 -9.25 41.72
C SER A 811 -20.04 -9.51 41.16
N LEU A 812 -20.85 -10.24 41.91
CA LEU A 812 -22.27 -10.48 41.66
C LEU A 812 -23.09 -9.76 42.73
N ASP A 813 -23.96 -8.85 42.31
CA ASP A 813 -24.84 -8.06 43.20
C ASP A 813 -24.09 -7.34 44.33
N GLY A 814 -22.90 -6.82 43.99
CA GLY A 814 -22.02 -6.11 44.91
C GLY A 814 -21.21 -7.00 45.86
N GLN A 815 -21.35 -8.32 45.78
CA GLN A 815 -20.52 -9.28 46.54
C GLN A 815 -19.44 -9.87 45.63
N PRO A 816 -18.17 -9.95 46.08
CA PRO A 816 -17.12 -10.62 45.30
C PRO A 816 -17.46 -12.09 45.05
N ALA A 817 -17.56 -12.47 43.77
CA ALA A 817 -17.79 -13.85 43.35
C ALA A 817 -16.46 -14.60 43.22
N TRP A 818 -15.46 -13.97 42.58
CA TRP A 818 -14.06 -14.39 42.64
C TRP A 818 -13.12 -13.21 42.45
N GLU A 819 -11.88 -13.40 42.89
CA GLU A 819 -10.75 -12.53 42.61
C GLU A 819 -9.57 -13.41 42.19
N LYS A 820 -8.90 -13.02 41.10
CA LYS A 820 -7.78 -13.77 40.54
C LYS A 820 -6.65 -12.83 40.14
N GLU A 821 -5.44 -13.22 40.52
CA GLU A 821 -4.21 -12.63 40.00
C GLU A 821 -3.78 -13.33 38.72
N PHE A 822 -3.67 -12.55 37.65
CA PHE A 822 -3.06 -12.92 36.39
C PHE A 822 -1.65 -12.36 36.36
N LYS A 823 -0.66 -13.20 36.05
CA LYS A 823 0.75 -12.80 36.02
C LYS A 823 1.38 -13.20 34.71
N ALA A 824 1.90 -12.22 33.99
CA ALA A 824 2.69 -12.45 32.79
C ALA A 824 4.11 -12.87 33.17
N GLY A 825 4.77 -13.65 32.31
CA GLY A 825 6.10 -14.16 32.59
C GLY A 825 6.76 -14.83 31.38
N PRO A 826 7.95 -15.42 31.56
CA PRO A 826 8.66 -16.15 30.52
C PRO A 826 7.96 -17.47 30.17
N GLU A 827 8.22 -17.98 28.97
CA GLU A 827 7.56 -19.17 28.44
C GLU A 827 7.69 -20.38 29.39
N GLY A 828 6.56 -21.07 29.62
CA GLY A 828 6.49 -22.25 30.49
C GLY A 828 6.36 -21.97 31.99
N GLU A 829 6.36 -20.71 32.45
CA GLU A 829 6.26 -20.37 33.88
C GLU A 829 4.86 -19.94 34.36
N GLY A 830 3.85 -19.95 33.49
CA GLY A 830 2.48 -19.57 33.84
C GLY A 830 1.41 -20.33 33.07
N GLU A 831 0.16 -19.95 33.32
CA GLU A 831 -1.03 -20.57 32.72
C GLU A 831 -1.39 -19.99 31.33
N TYR A 832 -0.59 -19.05 30.82
CA TYR A 832 -0.78 -18.43 29.51
C TYR A 832 -0.31 -19.31 28.35
N LYS A 833 -0.99 -19.19 27.21
CA LYS A 833 -0.75 -19.93 25.97
C LYS A 833 0.50 -19.45 25.25
N THR A 834 0.69 -18.14 25.18
CA THR A 834 1.86 -17.51 24.56
C THR A 834 2.31 -16.30 25.39
N THR A 835 3.57 -15.91 25.23
CA THR A 835 4.12 -14.75 25.95
C THR A 835 5.17 -14.04 25.11
N LYS A 836 5.28 -12.72 25.29
CA LYS A 836 6.25 -11.88 24.59
C LYS A 836 6.87 -10.88 25.56
N TRP A 837 8.19 -10.79 25.53
CA TRP A 837 8.93 -9.76 26.25
C TRP A 837 8.90 -8.47 25.44
N PHE A 838 8.52 -7.37 26.07
CA PHE A 838 8.54 -6.04 25.47
C PHE A 838 9.65 -5.21 26.12
N GLU A 839 10.81 -5.15 25.45
CA GLU A 839 12.00 -4.43 25.93
C GLU A 839 11.70 -2.96 26.26
N GLN A 840 10.93 -2.27 25.41
CA GLN A 840 10.55 -0.88 25.60
C GLN A 840 9.79 -0.59 26.91
N TYR A 841 9.11 -1.60 27.47
CA TYR A 841 8.35 -1.49 28.71
C TYR A 841 8.98 -2.27 29.87
N ASN A 842 10.06 -3.01 29.60
CA ASN A 842 10.74 -3.90 30.55
C ASN A 842 9.76 -4.84 31.28
N LEU A 843 8.82 -5.43 30.53
CA LEU A 843 7.81 -6.35 31.06
C LEU A 843 7.41 -7.42 30.05
N TRP A 844 6.82 -8.50 30.56
CA TRP A 844 6.15 -9.52 29.77
C TRP A 844 4.70 -9.13 29.51
N GLN A 845 4.21 -9.41 28.31
CA GLN A 845 2.78 -9.51 28.04
C GLN A 845 2.48 -10.94 27.61
N SER A 846 1.46 -11.54 28.22
CA SER A 846 1.13 -12.95 28.00
C SER A 846 -0.34 -13.13 27.64
N THR A 847 -0.62 -13.95 26.64
CA THR A 847 -1.97 -14.26 26.15
C THR A 847 -2.47 -15.52 26.83
N PHE A 848 -3.56 -15.39 27.59
CA PHE A 848 -4.17 -16.48 28.38
C PHE A 848 -5.13 -17.32 27.54
N ASP A 849 -5.97 -16.69 26.71
CA ASP A 849 -6.96 -17.37 25.84
C ASP A 849 -7.84 -18.34 26.66
N GLN A 850 -8.43 -17.83 27.75
CA GLN A 850 -9.12 -18.67 28.74
C GLN A 850 -10.40 -18.06 29.33
N ASP A 851 -11.40 -18.92 29.51
CA ASP A 851 -12.69 -18.58 30.09
C ASP A 851 -12.71 -18.63 31.63
N TYR A 852 -13.35 -17.63 32.24
CA TYR A 852 -13.60 -17.53 33.67
C TYR A 852 -15.08 -17.27 33.92
N ALA A 853 -15.73 -18.12 34.72
CA ALA A 853 -17.17 -18.11 34.87
C ALA A 853 -17.64 -17.85 36.32
N ILE A 854 -18.82 -17.25 36.45
CA ILE A 854 -19.63 -17.25 37.68
C ILE A 854 -21.02 -17.78 37.37
N ASP A 855 -21.62 -18.46 38.33
CA ASP A 855 -23.02 -18.88 38.24
C ASP A 855 -23.94 -17.67 38.49
N LEU A 856 -24.98 -17.56 37.66
CA LEU A 856 -26.05 -16.58 37.80
C LEU A 856 -27.31 -17.31 38.26
N PRO A 857 -27.82 -17.04 39.47
CA PRO A 857 -29.13 -17.52 39.88
C PRO A 857 -30.25 -17.03 38.93
N PRO A 858 -31.46 -17.62 39.01
CA PRO A 858 -32.61 -17.08 38.30
C PRO A 858 -32.99 -15.68 38.82
N GLY A 859 -33.06 -14.69 37.93
CA GLY A 859 -33.48 -13.33 38.26
C GLY A 859 -32.64 -12.23 37.62
N GLU A 860 -32.82 -11.01 38.13
CA GLU A 860 -32.02 -9.83 37.75
C GLU A 860 -30.75 -9.76 38.59
N HIS A 861 -29.63 -9.51 37.92
CA HIS A 861 -28.31 -9.46 38.53
C HIS A 861 -27.48 -8.30 37.99
N THR A 862 -26.62 -7.73 38.84
CA THR A 862 -25.56 -6.81 38.45
C THR A 862 -24.22 -7.50 38.57
N ILE A 863 -23.51 -7.61 37.45
CA ILE A 863 -22.16 -8.16 37.36
C ILE A 863 -21.20 -6.97 37.23
N SER A 864 -20.25 -6.84 38.16
CA SER A 864 -19.24 -5.79 38.12
C SER A 864 -17.85 -6.36 37.97
N LEU A 865 -17.04 -5.74 37.13
CA LEU A 865 -15.67 -6.12 36.81
C LEU A 865 -14.73 -4.97 37.14
N ASP A 866 -13.67 -5.28 37.86
CA ASP A 866 -12.66 -4.29 38.24
C ASP A 866 -11.27 -4.93 38.20
N ASN A 867 -10.31 -4.25 37.57
CA ASN A 867 -8.90 -4.57 37.76
C ASN A 867 -8.40 -3.78 38.98
N ARG A 868 -8.16 -4.50 40.07
CA ARG A 868 -7.88 -3.96 41.41
C ARG A 868 -6.42 -3.57 41.60
N ASP A 869 -5.50 -4.19 40.89
CA ASP A 869 -4.05 -3.98 41.03
C ASP A 869 -3.28 -4.51 39.80
N GLY A 870 -2.02 -4.09 39.62
CA GLY A 870 -1.20 -4.47 38.45
C GLY A 870 -1.18 -3.39 37.36
N ASP A 871 -1.26 -3.78 36.09
CA ASP A 871 -1.26 -2.87 34.93
C ASP A 871 -2.61 -2.95 34.17
N TRP A 872 -2.72 -3.78 33.13
CA TRP A 872 -3.98 -4.01 32.41
C TRP A 872 -4.12 -5.45 31.96
N ILE A 873 -5.37 -5.83 31.71
CA ILE A 873 -5.78 -7.08 31.06
C ILE A 873 -6.78 -6.76 29.96
N THR A 874 -6.75 -7.52 28.88
CA THR A 874 -7.74 -7.48 27.81
C THR A 874 -8.75 -8.61 27.95
N ILE A 875 -10.01 -8.29 27.68
CA ILE A 875 -11.13 -9.22 27.64
C ILE A 875 -11.58 -9.32 26.19
N ALA A 876 -11.54 -10.51 25.60
CA ALA A 876 -11.93 -10.68 24.20
C ALA A 876 -13.46 -10.73 24.05
N THR A 877 -14.15 -11.42 24.96
CA THR A 877 -15.61 -11.55 24.94
C THR A 877 -16.21 -11.62 26.34
N TYR A 878 -17.49 -11.25 26.42
CA TYR A 878 -18.38 -11.52 27.55
C TYR A 878 -19.50 -12.43 27.07
N THR A 879 -19.70 -13.57 27.73
CA THR A 879 -20.79 -14.51 27.42
C THR A 879 -21.78 -14.61 28.57
N PHE A 880 -23.04 -14.29 28.29
CA PHE A 880 -24.18 -14.42 29.21
C PHE A 880 -24.97 -15.68 28.83
N LYS A 881 -24.62 -16.80 29.47
CA LYS A 881 -25.23 -18.10 29.17
C LYS A 881 -26.67 -18.15 29.68
N GLY A 882 -27.61 -18.55 28.81
CA GLY A 882 -29.03 -18.66 29.15
C GLY A 882 -29.75 -17.33 29.39
N CYS A 883 -29.26 -16.20 28.86
CA CYS A 883 -29.88 -14.88 29.08
C CYS A 883 -30.35 -14.19 27.78
N LEU A 884 -30.27 -14.86 26.61
CA LEU A 884 -30.90 -14.43 25.36
C LEU A 884 -32.25 -15.13 25.15
N ASP A 885 -33.33 -14.37 24.99
CA ASP A 885 -34.65 -14.95 24.72
C ASP A 885 -34.60 -15.65 23.36
N PRO A 886 -34.99 -16.94 23.28
CA PRO A 886 -34.80 -17.73 22.06
C PRO A 886 -35.64 -17.20 20.88
N ARG A 887 -36.64 -16.34 21.15
CA ARG A 887 -37.44 -15.70 20.10
C ARG A 887 -36.66 -14.63 19.34
N PHE A 888 -35.60 -14.05 19.87
CA PHE A 888 -34.82 -13.04 19.14
C PHE A 888 -33.65 -13.69 18.42
N ALA A 889 -33.34 -13.15 17.24
CA ALA A 889 -32.21 -13.56 16.41
C ALA A 889 -31.27 -12.37 16.19
N PRO A 890 -30.53 -11.92 17.22
CA PRO A 890 -29.58 -10.80 17.10
C PRO A 890 -28.43 -11.08 16.13
N GLU A 891 -28.22 -12.35 15.77
CA GLU A 891 -27.23 -12.78 14.78
C GLU A 891 -27.66 -12.39 13.35
N LEU A 892 -28.95 -12.07 13.14
CA LEU A 892 -29.43 -11.54 11.86
C LEU A 892 -29.31 -10.01 11.86
N ALA A 893 -28.18 -9.50 11.37
CA ALA A 893 -27.96 -8.08 11.23
C ALA A 893 -28.75 -7.55 10.03
N VAL A 894 -29.79 -6.73 10.30
CA VAL A 894 -30.57 -6.05 9.27
C VAL A 894 -30.11 -4.61 9.16
N ARG A 895 -29.42 -4.26 8.07
CA ARG A 895 -28.99 -2.89 7.74
C ARG A 895 -29.74 -2.41 6.52
N GLY A 896 -29.96 -1.11 6.40
CA GLY A 896 -30.60 -0.61 5.21
C GLY A 896 -30.84 0.89 5.18
N LEU A 897 -31.34 1.30 4.03
CA LEU A 897 -31.73 2.66 3.71
C LEU A 897 -33.21 2.69 3.37
N CYS A 898 -33.88 3.78 3.73
CA CYS A 898 -35.31 3.94 3.54
C CYS A 898 -35.62 5.34 2.99
N THR A 899 -36.62 5.43 2.14
CA THR A 899 -37.35 6.64 1.74
C THR A 899 -38.83 6.38 2.03
N ASP A 900 -39.72 7.27 1.63
CA ASP A 900 -41.16 7.06 1.90
C ASP A 900 -41.78 5.91 1.07
N ASP A 901 -41.20 5.57 -0.09
CA ASP A 901 -41.74 4.57 -1.04
C ASP A 901 -40.74 3.47 -1.44
N LEU A 902 -39.51 3.54 -0.94
CA LEU A 902 -38.44 2.58 -1.25
C LEU A 902 -37.62 2.29 -0.02
N ALA A 903 -37.34 1.03 0.26
CA ALA A 903 -36.24 0.64 1.15
C ALA A 903 -35.28 -0.34 0.46
N LEU A 904 -34.00 -0.24 0.82
CA LEU A 904 -32.91 -1.12 0.43
C LEU A 904 -32.39 -1.78 1.69
N LEU A 905 -32.55 -3.09 1.82
CA LEU A 905 -32.14 -3.84 3.00
C LEU A 905 -31.07 -4.85 2.64
N TRP A 906 -30.09 -5.00 3.52
CA TRP A 906 -29.11 -6.08 3.53
C TRP A 906 -29.22 -6.82 4.87
N LEU A 907 -29.49 -8.12 4.79
CA LEU A 907 -29.74 -8.98 5.93
C LEU A 907 -28.60 -10.01 5.98
N GLN A 908 -27.75 -9.88 6.98
CA GLN A 908 -26.52 -10.67 7.12
C GLN A 908 -26.65 -11.62 8.31
N ASN A 909 -26.33 -12.90 8.12
CA ASN A 909 -25.96 -13.77 9.23
C ASN A 909 -24.59 -13.33 9.74
N ALA A 910 -24.52 -12.75 10.93
CA ALA A 910 -23.27 -12.24 11.50
C ALA A 910 -22.19 -13.32 11.68
N ASN A 911 -22.58 -14.60 11.70
CA ASN A 911 -21.65 -15.72 11.71
C ASN A 911 -21.08 -16.05 10.32
N HIS A 912 -21.67 -15.54 9.24
CA HIS A 912 -21.12 -15.62 7.89
C HIS A 912 -20.14 -14.47 7.65
N ASN A 913 -18.97 -14.63 8.27
CA ASN A 913 -17.87 -13.69 8.23
C ASN A 913 -16.59 -14.41 7.79
N TRP A 914 -15.55 -13.65 7.45
CA TRP A 914 -14.31 -14.20 6.89
C TRP A 914 -13.67 -15.20 7.85
N TYR A 915 -13.64 -14.88 9.15
CA TYR A 915 -12.95 -15.70 10.15
C TYR A 915 -13.60 -17.07 10.29
N ASN A 916 -14.92 -17.13 10.50
CA ASN A 916 -15.62 -18.40 10.65
C ASN A 916 -15.51 -19.26 9.40
N ALA A 917 -15.58 -18.65 8.21
CA ALA A 917 -15.49 -19.38 6.95
C ALA A 917 -14.09 -19.97 6.71
N THR A 918 -13.03 -19.19 6.92
CA THR A 918 -11.64 -19.64 6.68
C THR A 918 -11.16 -20.64 7.75
N HIS A 919 -11.74 -20.59 8.95
CA HIS A 919 -11.46 -21.53 10.05
C HIS A 919 -12.41 -22.72 10.09
N GLU A 920 -13.27 -22.89 9.08
CA GLU A 920 -14.26 -23.99 8.97
C GLU A 920 -15.15 -24.12 10.22
N LEU A 921 -15.43 -22.99 10.89
CA LEU A 921 -16.33 -22.94 12.02
C LEU A 921 -17.78 -23.08 11.56
N ALA A 922 -18.64 -23.59 12.44
CA ALA A 922 -20.04 -23.78 12.10
C ALA A 922 -20.74 -22.43 11.87
N ILE A 923 -21.33 -22.26 10.70
CA ILE A 923 -22.17 -21.11 10.33
C ILE A 923 -23.62 -21.60 10.21
N PRO A 924 -24.35 -21.75 11.34
CA PRO A 924 -25.72 -22.24 11.29
C PRO A 924 -26.62 -21.24 10.55
N PRO A 925 -27.47 -21.70 9.61
CA PRO A 925 -28.45 -20.83 8.98
C PRO A 925 -29.41 -20.26 10.03
N ILE A 926 -29.69 -18.97 9.92
CA ILE A 926 -30.72 -18.33 10.73
C ILE A 926 -32.09 -18.87 10.25
N PRO A 927 -32.96 -19.34 11.15
CA PRO A 927 -34.32 -19.76 10.79
C PRO A 927 -35.14 -18.61 10.18
N PRO A 928 -36.30 -18.89 9.55
CA PRO A 928 -37.21 -17.86 9.06
C PRO A 928 -37.51 -16.83 10.16
N ALA A 929 -37.06 -15.60 9.95
CA ALA A 929 -37.15 -14.53 10.92
C ALA A 929 -38.18 -13.48 10.46
N THR A 930 -38.79 -12.80 11.43
CA THR A 930 -39.76 -11.73 11.21
C THR A 930 -39.27 -10.46 11.88
N PHE A 931 -39.29 -9.35 11.15
CA PHE A 931 -39.00 -8.02 11.67
C PHE A 931 -39.92 -6.99 11.04
N THR A 932 -39.99 -5.80 11.64
CA THR A 932 -40.81 -4.69 11.16
C THR A 932 -39.93 -3.57 10.66
N LEU A 933 -40.09 -3.20 9.39
CA LEU A 933 -39.52 -2.00 8.80
C LEU A 933 -40.46 -0.81 9.04
N ARG A 934 -39.92 0.30 9.53
CA ARG A 934 -40.68 1.50 9.89
C ARG A 934 -40.41 2.67 8.94
N GLY A 935 -41.39 3.56 8.84
CA GLY A 935 -41.26 4.83 8.13
C GLY A 935 -41.63 4.79 6.66
N LEU A 936 -42.17 3.69 6.13
CA LEU A 936 -42.76 3.67 4.79
C LEU A 936 -44.14 4.33 4.79
N ARG A 937 -44.64 4.78 3.65
CA ARG A 937 -46.05 5.20 3.51
C ARG A 937 -46.97 4.00 3.43
N ASP A 938 -48.20 4.14 3.91
CA ASP A 938 -49.21 3.08 3.77
C ASP A 938 -49.47 2.75 2.30
N GLY A 939 -49.55 1.46 1.99
CA GLY A 939 -49.71 1.02 0.61
C GLY A 939 -49.39 -0.45 0.38
N GLN A 940 -49.54 -0.87 -0.88
CA GLN A 940 -49.00 -2.13 -1.36
C GLN A 940 -47.53 -1.94 -1.70
N TYR A 941 -46.71 -2.94 -1.41
CA TYR A 941 -45.30 -2.98 -1.76
C TYR A 941 -44.96 -4.35 -2.34
N THR A 942 -43.95 -4.37 -3.20
CA THR A 942 -43.28 -5.58 -3.67
C THR A 942 -41.94 -5.70 -2.94
N LEU A 943 -41.73 -6.82 -2.25
CA LEU A 943 -40.42 -7.21 -1.75
C LEU A 943 -39.71 -7.98 -2.87
N GLU A 944 -38.64 -7.41 -3.40
CA GLU A 944 -37.77 -8.06 -4.37
C GLU A 944 -36.53 -8.57 -3.63
N TRP A 945 -36.41 -9.88 -3.49
CA TRP A 945 -35.29 -10.53 -2.80
C TRP A 945 -34.19 -10.88 -3.78
N TYR A 946 -32.95 -10.60 -3.40
CA TYR A 946 -31.76 -10.76 -4.22
C TYR A 946 -30.76 -11.70 -3.55
N ASP A 947 -30.16 -12.55 -4.37
CA ASP A 947 -28.95 -13.28 -4.03
C ASP A 947 -27.77 -12.29 -4.09
N THR A 948 -27.12 -12.08 -2.94
CA THR A 948 -26.05 -11.09 -2.77
C THR A 948 -24.74 -11.51 -3.44
N SER A 949 -24.55 -12.81 -3.74
CA SER A 949 -23.36 -13.31 -4.44
C SER A 949 -23.41 -13.10 -5.95
N THR A 950 -24.61 -12.95 -6.51
CA THR A 950 -24.83 -12.76 -7.96
C THR A 950 -25.45 -11.42 -8.33
N GLY A 951 -26.07 -10.74 -7.35
CA GLY A 951 -26.85 -9.52 -7.55
C GLY A 951 -28.14 -9.74 -8.33
N LEU A 952 -28.58 -10.99 -8.51
CA LEU A 952 -29.78 -11.34 -9.28
C LEU A 952 -31.00 -11.47 -8.37
N LYS A 953 -32.16 -11.03 -8.88
CA LYS A 953 -33.44 -11.20 -8.18
C LYS A 953 -33.77 -12.69 -8.11
N ALA A 954 -33.86 -13.21 -6.88
CA ALA A 954 -34.16 -14.61 -6.60
C ALA A 954 -35.68 -14.85 -6.53
N ARG A 955 -36.42 -13.96 -5.86
CA ARG A 955 -37.88 -14.05 -5.72
C ARG A 955 -38.51 -12.69 -5.45
N GLU A 956 -39.82 -12.62 -5.60
CA GLU A 956 -40.60 -11.44 -5.21
C GLU A 956 -41.92 -11.84 -4.54
N GLU A 957 -42.43 -10.96 -3.68
CA GLU A 957 -43.73 -11.13 -3.04
C GLU A 957 -44.39 -9.78 -2.76
N ARG A 958 -45.72 -9.78 -2.63
CA ARG A 958 -46.49 -8.57 -2.31
C ARG A 958 -46.87 -8.54 -0.85
N VAL A 959 -46.68 -7.38 -0.25
CA VAL A 959 -46.96 -7.09 1.16
C VAL A 959 -47.67 -5.75 1.28
N ARG A 960 -48.29 -5.51 2.43
CA ARG A 960 -48.99 -4.25 2.70
C ARG A 960 -48.37 -3.56 3.91
N CYS A 961 -48.01 -2.30 3.74
CA CYS A 961 -47.62 -1.41 4.82
C CYS A 961 -48.89 -0.73 5.38
N GLU A 962 -49.07 -0.78 6.69
CA GLU A 962 -50.17 -0.16 7.41
C GLU A 962 -49.64 0.58 8.65
N GLY A 963 -50.07 1.82 8.87
CA GLY A 963 -49.57 2.64 9.98
C GLY A 963 -48.08 3.00 9.88
N GLY A 964 -47.52 2.98 8.67
CA GLY A 964 -46.09 3.17 8.42
C GLY A 964 -45.19 2.01 8.90
N GLU A 965 -45.78 0.87 9.22
CA GLU A 965 -45.08 -0.36 9.61
C GLU A 965 -45.27 -1.42 8.53
N LEU A 966 -44.18 -2.07 8.15
CA LEU A 966 -44.18 -3.18 7.21
C LEU A 966 -43.51 -4.39 7.85
N THR A 967 -44.28 -5.43 8.15
CA THR A 967 -43.76 -6.71 8.64
C THR A 967 -43.17 -7.51 7.48
N ILE A 968 -41.91 -7.92 7.61
CA ILE A 968 -41.17 -8.71 6.63
C ILE A 968 -40.81 -10.05 7.27
N LYS A 969 -41.09 -11.15 6.57
CA LYS A 969 -40.68 -12.51 6.93
C LYS A 969 -39.63 -13.02 5.95
N THR A 970 -38.52 -13.53 6.46
CA THR A 970 -37.43 -14.09 5.67
C THR A 970 -37.63 -15.59 5.45
N GLU A 971 -36.96 -16.13 4.43
CA GLU A 971 -36.62 -17.56 4.39
C GLU A 971 -35.41 -17.82 5.32
N PRO A 972 -34.97 -19.08 5.52
CA PRO A 972 -33.74 -19.33 6.25
C PRO A 972 -32.54 -18.65 5.57
N ILE A 973 -31.68 -17.99 6.34
CA ILE A 973 -30.53 -17.23 5.81
C ILE A 973 -29.23 -17.91 6.26
N ALA A 974 -28.52 -18.54 5.32
CA ALA A 974 -27.25 -19.19 5.57
C ALA A 974 -26.09 -18.17 5.65
N GLY A 975 -25.94 -17.36 4.61
CA GLY A 975 -24.97 -16.27 4.54
C GLY A 975 -25.65 -14.92 4.72
N ASP A 976 -26.18 -14.38 3.64
CA ASP A 976 -26.85 -13.10 3.63
C ASP A 976 -27.79 -12.99 2.43
N VAL A 977 -28.70 -12.01 2.47
CA VAL A 977 -29.62 -11.69 1.37
C VAL A 977 -29.86 -10.19 1.32
N ALA A 978 -30.24 -9.68 0.15
CA ALA A 978 -30.66 -8.29 0.00
C ALA A 978 -32.13 -8.20 -0.43
N CYS A 979 -32.80 -7.10 -0.08
CA CYS A 979 -34.19 -6.88 -0.42
C CYS A 979 -34.42 -5.43 -0.85
N LYS A 980 -35.08 -5.24 -1.99
CA LYS A 980 -35.65 -3.95 -2.39
C LYS A 980 -37.14 -3.98 -2.07
N VAL A 981 -37.59 -3.04 -1.25
CA VAL A 981 -39.00 -2.86 -0.88
C VAL A 981 -39.53 -1.71 -1.73
N ARG A 982 -40.27 -2.00 -2.80
CA ARG A 982 -40.77 -1.01 -3.78
C ARG A 982 -42.29 -0.86 -3.71
N ARG A 983 -42.79 0.36 -3.61
CA ARG A 983 -44.23 0.64 -3.59
C ARG A 983 -44.94 0.36 -4.92
#